data_AF-F5R811-F1
#
_entry.id   AF-F5R811-F1
#
_cell.length_a   1.000
_cell.length_b   1.000
_cell.length_c   1.000
_cell.angle_alpha   90.00
_cell.angle_beta   90.00
_cell.angle_gamma   90.00
#
_symmetry.space_group_name_H-M   'P 1'
#
loop_
_entity.id
_entity.type
_entity.pdbx_description
1 polymer ?
#
loop_
_entity_poly.entity_id
_entity_poly.type
_entity_poly.pdbx_seq_one_letter_code
_entity_poly.pdbx_strand_id
1 'polypeptide(L)'
;MGKIIGIDLGTTNSCVSVMEGGKPKVIENSEGARTTPSIVAYAEDGEILVGASAKRQAVTNAANTLFAVKRLIGRRFEEKEVQKDIALMPYKIAKADNGDAWVEVRGKKIAPPQVSAEVLRKMKKTAEDYLGEEVTEAVITVPAYFNDSQRQATKDAGRIAGLDVKRIINEPTAAALAFGMDKKPGDSKIAVYDLGGGTFDVSIIEIADVDGEHQFEVLATNGDTFLGGEDFDQRIIDYVIDEFKKDQGVDLKKDILALQRLKEAAEKAKIELSSSAQTEINLPYITADASGPKHLAIKITRAKFESLVEELIERSIEPCRIALKDSGVKIGDIDDVILVGGMTRMPKVQEKVREFFGKEPRKDVNPDEAVAVGASIQGGVLQGDVKDVLLLDVTPLSLGIETLGGVMTKMIQKNTTVPTKFSQTFSTADDNQPAVTIKVYQGEREMASGNKSLGEFNLEGIAPAPRGMPQIEVTFDIDANGILHVSAKDKGTGKENKITIKANSGLSEEEIQRMVKDAELHAEEDKRAHELADARNQADALVHSTRKALTEHGDKVDGSEKEAIEAAIKELEDAIRSGEKDAIDAKSAALATAAQKLGEAMYAQQQAEAGAAGAAGAAPGGKKDDDGDVVDAEFTEVKDKK
;
A
#
# COMPACT_ATOMS: atom_id res chain seq x y z
N MET A 1 -16.72 3.01 19.45
CA MET A 1 -15.45 2.54 18.83
C MET A 1 -15.60 2.77 17.36
N GLY A 2 -14.62 3.42 16.71
CA GLY A 2 -14.63 3.58 15.26
C GLY A 2 -14.43 2.23 14.56
N LYS A 3 -14.65 2.18 13.24
CA LYS A 3 -14.40 0.96 12.46
C LYS A 3 -12.91 0.62 12.39
N ILE A 4 -12.58 -0.68 12.48
CA ILE A 4 -11.24 -1.16 12.11
C ILE A 4 -11.21 -1.39 10.60
N ILE A 5 -10.41 -0.61 9.89
CA ILE A 5 -10.27 -0.75 8.42
C ILE A 5 -9.23 -1.82 8.06
N GLY A 6 -9.43 -2.53 6.96
CA GLY A 6 -8.48 -3.46 6.39
C GLY A 6 -7.70 -2.81 5.26
N ILE A 7 -6.37 -2.72 5.38
CA ILE A 7 -5.51 -2.13 4.36
C ILE A 7 -4.57 -3.19 3.81
N ASP A 8 -4.67 -3.41 2.49
CA ASP A 8 -3.61 -4.04 1.72
C ASP A 8 -2.56 -2.98 1.34
N LEU A 9 -1.40 -3.01 1.98
CA LEU A 9 -0.29 -2.11 1.66
C LEU A 9 0.63 -2.78 0.65
N GLY A 10 0.28 -2.83 -0.64
CA GLY A 10 1.08 -3.54 -1.63
C GLY A 10 2.30 -2.78 -2.15
N THR A 11 3.20 -3.50 -2.83
CA THR A 11 4.44 -2.90 -3.41
C THR A 11 4.13 -1.89 -4.53
N THR A 12 3.14 -2.20 -5.37
CA THR A 12 2.78 -1.39 -6.55
C THR A 12 1.46 -0.66 -6.34
N ASN A 13 0.47 -1.33 -5.75
CA ASN A 13 -0.84 -0.76 -5.44
C ASN A 13 -1.22 -1.11 -4.01
N SER A 14 -1.98 -0.23 -3.37
CA SER A 14 -2.63 -0.46 -2.08
C SER A 14 -4.14 -0.42 -2.25
N CYS A 15 -4.85 -1.11 -1.36
CA CYS A 15 -6.30 -1.25 -1.39
C CYS A 15 -6.85 -1.16 0.03
N VAL A 16 -8.03 -0.57 0.21
CA VAL A 16 -8.67 -0.43 1.53
C VAL A 16 -10.09 -0.96 1.49
N SER A 17 -10.45 -1.71 2.53
CA SER A 17 -11.77 -2.33 2.71
C SER A 17 -12.27 -2.08 4.13
N VAL A 18 -13.59 -2.05 4.28
CA VAL A 18 -14.27 -1.89 5.58
C VAL A 18 -15.34 -2.96 5.74
N MET A 19 -15.72 -3.26 6.98
CA MET A 19 -16.91 -4.07 7.27
C MET A 19 -18.15 -3.16 7.32
N GLU A 20 -19.19 -3.51 6.56
CA GLU A 20 -20.46 -2.78 6.52
C GLU A 20 -21.62 -3.79 6.46
N GLY A 21 -22.52 -3.74 7.46
CA GLY A 21 -23.66 -4.67 7.52
C GLY A 21 -23.26 -6.14 7.56
N GLY A 22 -22.11 -6.46 8.19
CA GLY A 22 -21.56 -7.82 8.26
C GLY A 22 -20.88 -8.30 6.98
N LYS A 23 -20.70 -7.44 5.97
CA LYS A 23 -20.02 -7.77 4.71
C LYS A 23 -18.81 -6.87 4.49
N PRO A 24 -17.69 -7.41 3.95
CA PRO A 24 -16.57 -6.59 3.55
C PRO A 24 -16.90 -5.79 2.28
N LYS A 25 -16.40 -4.55 2.21
CA LYS A 25 -16.55 -3.66 1.07
C LYS A 25 -15.26 -2.88 0.82
N VAL A 26 -14.66 -3.10 -0.35
CA VAL A 26 -13.55 -2.29 -0.84
C VAL A 26 -14.06 -0.91 -1.27
N ILE A 27 -13.32 0.12 -0.87
CA ILE A 27 -13.68 1.53 -1.03
C ILE A 27 -12.92 2.14 -2.21
N GLU A 28 -13.60 2.98 -2.97
CA GLU A 28 -13.00 3.77 -4.06
C GLU A 28 -12.28 4.99 -3.47
N ASN A 29 -11.10 5.30 -3.99
CA ASN A 29 -10.38 6.52 -3.63
C ASN A 29 -11.02 7.77 -4.27
N SER A 30 -10.49 8.94 -3.92
CA SER A 30 -10.88 10.25 -4.49
C SER A 30 -10.80 10.33 -6.02
N GLU A 31 -10.05 9.44 -6.66
CA GLU A 31 -9.93 9.36 -8.12
C GLU A 31 -10.90 8.35 -8.77
N GLY A 32 -11.78 7.71 -7.98
CA GLY A 32 -12.76 6.72 -8.44
C GLY A 32 -12.17 5.33 -8.71
N ALA A 33 -10.96 5.04 -8.21
CA ALA A 33 -10.31 3.75 -8.38
C ALA A 33 -10.36 2.94 -7.07
N ARG A 34 -10.56 1.62 -7.20
CA ARG A 34 -10.61 0.67 -6.06
C ARG A 34 -9.23 0.30 -5.51
N THR A 35 -8.18 0.64 -6.25
CA THR A 35 -6.79 0.52 -5.80
C THR A 35 -6.06 1.82 -6.05
N THR A 36 -5.03 2.08 -5.25
CA THR A 36 -4.23 3.29 -5.30
C THR A 36 -2.77 2.93 -5.52
N PRO A 37 -2.08 3.51 -6.52
CA PRO A 37 -0.66 3.28 -6.69
C PRO A 37 0.13 3.59 -5.41
N SER A 38 1.01 2.68 -4.98
CA SER A 38 1.91 2.85 -3.84
C SER A 38 3.10 3.73 -4.23
N ILE A 39 2.80 4.95 -4.66
CA ILE A 39 3.73 5.93 -5.22
C ILE A 39 3.55 7.25 -4.47
N VAL A 40 4.65 7.84 -4.03
CA VAL A 40 4.71 9.10 -3.29
C VAL A 40 5.68 10.04 -3.99
N ALA A 41 5.28 11.27 -4.29
CA ALA A 41 6.15 12.26 -4.90
C ALA A 41 6.21 13.52 -4.05
N TYR A 42 7.41 14.07 -3.92
CA TYR A 42 7.66 15.32 -3.21
C TYR A 42 7.89 16.44 -4.24
N ALA A 43 6.91 17.31 -4.38
CA ALA A 43 6.94 18.44 -5.31
C ALA A 43 7.96 19.52 -4.86
N GLU A 44 8.24 20.49 -5.73
CA GLU A 44 9.22 21.55 -5.46
C GLU A 44 8.74 22.58 -4.43
N ASP A 45 7.44 22.83 -4.43
CA ASP A 45 6.72 23.73 -3.53
C ASP A 45 6.45 23.13 -2.14
N GLY A 46 6.80 21.85 -1.94
CA GLY A 46 6.63 21.13 -0.69
C GLY A 46 5.41 20.22 -0.65
N GLU A 47 4.56 20.22 -1.68
CA GLU A 47 3.38 19.34 -1.75
C GLU A 47 3.79 17.86 -1.80
N ILE A 48 3.09 17.01 -1.04
CA ILE A 48 3.24 15.55 -1.08
C ILE A 48 2.09 14.95 -1.89
N LEU A 49 2.42 14.40 -3.06
CA LEU A 49 1.46 13.72 -3.92
C LEU A 49 1.49 12.23 -3.65
N VAL A 50 0.33 11.58 -3.56
CA VAL A 50 0.20 10.13 -3.34
C VAL A 50 -0.76 9.50 -4.35
N GLY A 51 -0.40 8.33 -4.89
CA GLY A 51 -1.26 7.57 -5.78
C GLY A 51 -1.19 8.02 -7.23
N ALA A 52 -2.35 8.20 -7.87
CA ALA A 52 -2.41 8.50 -9.30
C ALA A 52 -1.82 9.86 -9.67
N SER A 53 -1.88 10.85 -8.77
CA SER A 53 -1.24 12.16 -8.95
C SER A 53 0.29 12.01 -8.98
N ALA A 54 0.85 11.29 -8.00
CA ALA A 54 2.27 10.96 -7.94
C ALA A 54 2.73 10.17 -9.18
N LYS A 55 1.96 9.18 -9.62
CA LYS A 55 2.27 8.39 -10.83
C LYS A 55 2.35 9.27 -12.08
N ARG A 56 1.42 10.23 -12.25
CA ARG A 56 1.35 11.09 -13.46
C ARG A 56 2.58 11.99 -13.64
N GLN A 57 3.16 12.49 -12.56
CA GLN A 57 4.31 13.40 -12.62
C GLN A 57 5.67 12.70 -12.52
N ALA A 58 5.70 11.36 -12.40
CA ALA A 58 6.91 10.58 -12.17
C ALA A 58 7.97 10.79 -13.27
N VAL A 59 7.53 10.97 -14.52
CA VAL A 59 8.40 11.24 -15.68
C VAL A 59 9.22 12.51 -15.49
N THR A 60 8.62 13.60 -14.99
CA THR A 60 9.26 14.90 -14.86
C THR A 60 9.99 15.10 -13.53
N ASN A 61 9.73 14.24 -12.54
CA ASN A 61 10.27 14.37 -11.18
C ASN A 61 10.79 13.02 -10.64
N ALA A 62 11.47 12.25 -11.49
CA ALA A 62 11.85 10.87 -11.19
C ALA A 62 12.70 10.71 -9.93
N ALA A 63 13.61 11.66 -9.66
CA ALA A 63 14.49 11.62 -8.49
C ALA A 63 13.77 11.84 -7.15
N ASN A 64 12.59 12.46 -7.15
CA ASN A 64 11.79 12.74 -5.95
C ASN A 64 10.44 12.01 -5.96
N THR A 65 10.27 11.02 -6.84
CA THR A 65 9.09 10.16 -6.92
C THR A 65 9.47 8.76 -6.48
N LEU A 66 8.97 8.37 -5.32
CA LEU A 66 9.27 7.12 -4.66
C LEU A 66 8.19 6.09 -4.97
N PHE A 67 8.62 4.89 -5.35
CA PHE A 67 7.76 3.74 -5.63
C PHE A 67 8.51 2.46 -5.26
N ALA A 68 7.78 1.34 -5.13
CA ALA A 68 8.34 0.06 -4.71
C ALA A 68 9.10 0.10 -3.36
N VAL A 69 8.80 1.09 -2.51
CA VAL A 69 9.49 1.30 -1.22
C VAL A 69 9.27 0.12 -0.26
N LYS A 70 8.21 -0.67 -0.45
CA LYS A 70 8.00 -1.94 0.27
C LYS A 70 9.15 -2.95 0.05
N ARG A 71 9.94 -2.84 -1.03
CA ARG A 71 11.16 -3.64 -1.22
C ARG A 71 12.31 -3.21 -0.30
N LEU A 72 12.28 -1.99 0.23
CA LEU A 72 13.31 -1.40 1.11
C LEU A 72 12.94 -1.45 2.60
N ILE A 73 11.64 -1.50 2.92
CA ILE A 73 11.14 -1.47 4.31
C ILE A 73 11.79 -2.59 5.14
N GLY A 74 12.33 -2.24 6.31
CA GLY A 74 12.98 -3.20 7.23
C GLY A 74 14.29 -3.83 6.72
N ARG A 75 14.93 -3.29 5.68
CA ARG A 75 16.21 -3.80 5.14
C ARG A 75 17.41 -2.95 5.51
N ARG A 76 18.58 -3.60 5.58
CA ARG A 76 19.88 -2.93 5.70
C ARG A 76 20.38 -2.43 4.35
N PHE A 77 21.12 -1.33 4.36
CA PHE A 77 21.70 -0.75 3.14
C PHE A 77 22.58 -1.75 2.40
N GLU A 78 23.39 -2.55 3.12
CA GLU A 78 24.35 -3.50 2.54
C GLU A 78 23.73 -4.81 2.02
N GLU A 79 22.42 -5.04 2.21
CA GLU A 79 21.77 -6.24 1.68
C GLU A 79 21.89 -6.31 0.16
N LYS A 80 22.11 -7.52 -0.38
CA LYS A 80 22.34 -7.74 -1.81
C LYS A 80 21.15 -7.24 -2.64
N GLU A 81 19.95 -7.44 -2.13
CA GLU A 81 18.68 -7.00 -2.71
C GLU A 81 18.64 -5.47 -2.81
N VAL A 82 19.03 -4.75 -1.75
CA VAL A 82 19.10 -3.28 -1.73
C VAL A 82 20.19 -2.77 -2.67
N GLN A 83 21.36 -3.43 -2.70
CA GLN A 83 22.44 -3.08 -3.62
C GLN A 83 22.03 -3.24 -5.09
N LYS A 84 21.17 -4.21 -5.41
CA LYS A 84 20.56 -4.34 -6.74
C LYS A 84 19.62 -3.17 -7.02
N ASP A 85 18.74 -2.80 -6.08
CA ASP A 85 17.80 -1.70 -6.27
C ASP A 85 18.49 -0.33 -6.39
N ILE A 86 19.62 -0.09 -5.71
CA ILE A 86 20.44 1.13 -5.87
C ILE A 86 20.83 1.37 -7.33
N ALA A 87 21.09 0.32 -8.09
CA ALA A 87 21.48 0.43 -9.49
C ALA A 87 20.28 0.61 -10.45
N LEU A 88 19.06 0.41 -9.97
CA LEU A 88 17.84 0.37 -10.79
C LEU A 88 16.89 1.54 -10.53
N MET A 89 16.86 2.07 -9.31
CA MET A 89 15.90 3.10 -8.92
C MET A 89 16.35 4.49 -9.40
N PRO A 90 15.41 5.34 -9.88
CA PRO A 90 15.72 6.70 -10.31
C PRO A 90 15.92 7.66 -9.12
N TYR A 91 15.40 7.29 -7.94
CA TYR A 91 15.59 8.01 -6.69
C TYR A 91 16.80 7.46 -5.92
N LYS A 92 17.37 8.30 -5.06
CA LYS A 92 18.56 7.95 -4.28
C LYS A 92 18.18 7.08 -3.08
N ILE A 93 18.75 5.88 -3.00
CA ILE A 93 18.75 5.05 -1.79
C ILE A 93 20.04 5.36 -1.03
N ALA A 94 19.93 5.68 0.25
CA ALA A 94 21.01 6.15 1.10
C ALA A 94 21.12 5.32 2.39
N LYS A 95 22.33 5.23 2.92
CA LYS A 95 22.59 4.58 4.21
C LYS A 95 22.20 5.51 5.36
N ALA A 96 21.33 5.04 6.24
CA ALA A 96 21.02 5.69 7.51
C ALA A 96 22.17 5.52 8.52
N ASP A 97 22.15 6.31 9.59
CA ASP A 97 23.23 6.31 10.58
C ASP A 97 23.32 4.96 11.32
N ASN A 98 22.18 4.28 11.50
CA ASN A 98 22.08 2.93 12.06
C ASN A 98 22.39 1.81 11.04
N GLY A 99 22.67 2.14 9.77
CA GLY A 99 22.95 1.20 8.68
C GLY A 99 21.74 0.76 7.84
N ASP A 100 20.55 1.27 8.10
CA ASP A 100 19.35 0.92 7.33
C ASP A 100 19.34 1.52 5.92
N ALA A 101 18.59 0.88 5.03
CA ALA A 101 18.29 1.40 3.71
C ALA A 101 17.20 2.48 3.82
N TRP A 102 17.60 3.74 3.68
CA TRP A 102 16.69 4.89 3.59
C TRP A 102 16.68 5.43 2.17
N VAL A 103 15.80 6.38 1.90
CA VAL A 103 15.77 7.14 0.64
C VAL A 103 16.17 8.58 0.91
N GLU A 104 16.65 9.28 -0.10
CA GLU A 104 16.98 10.70 -0.01
C GLU A 104 16.21 11.48 -1.07
N VAL A 105 15.42 12.44 -0.61
CA VAL A 105 14.59 13.29 -1.44
C VAL A 105 14.92 14.74 -1.12
N ARG A 106 15.28 15.52 -2.14
CA ARG A 106 15.66 16.94 -1.99
C ARG A 106 16.68 17.19 -0.85
N GLY A 107 17.65 16.28 -0.70
CA GLY A 107 18.70 16.36 0.33
C GLY A 107 18.27 15.94 1.74
N LYS A 108 17.01 15.51 1.95
CA LYS A 108 16.51 14.98 3.21
C LYS A 108 16.50 13.45 3.15
N LYS A 109 17.09 12.79 4.15
CA LYS A 109 16.95 11.34 4.33
C LYS A 109 15.58 11.04 4.93
N ILE A 110 14.86 10.10 4.34
CA ILE A 110 13.52 9.68 4.73
C ILE A 110 13.53 8.16 4.91
N ALA A 111 12.97 7.68 6.02
CA ALA A 111 12.89 6.25 6.28
C ALA A 111 11.76 5.61 5.45
N PRO A 112 11.91 4.36 4.97
CA PRO A 112 10.84 3.67 4.24
C PRO A 112 9.48 3.64 4.97
N PRO A 113 9.41 3.48 6.31
CA PRO A 113 8.13 3.57 7.05
C PRO A 113 7.43 4.93 6.89
N GLN A 114 8.17 6.04 6.79
CA GLN A 114 7.57 7.36 6.58
C GLN A 114 6.93 7.46 5.20
N VAL A 115 7.59 6.94 4.17
CA VAL A 115 7.04 6.93 2.81
C VAL A 115 5.80 6.04 2.73
N SER A 116 5.86 4.85 3.34
CA SER A 116 4.69 3.97 3.44
C SER A 116 3.56 4.60 4.25
N ALA A 117 3.87 5.42 5.26
CA ALA A 117 2.87 6.15 6.03
C ALA A 117 2.08 7.15 5.17
N GLU A 118 2.69 7.79 4.17
CA GLU A 118 1.96 8.65 3.22
C GLU A 118 0.90 7.87 2.43
N VAL A 119 1.23 6.65 2.00
CA VAL A 119 0.28 5.75 1.33
C VAL A 119 -0.84 5.34 2.29
N LEU A 120 -0.48 4.97 3.52
CA LEU A 120 -1.46 4.59 4.55
C LEU A 120 -2.37 5.76 4.95
N ARG A 121 -1.87 7.00 4.99
CA ARG A 121 -2.70 8.20 5.22
C ARG A 121 -3.70 8.41 4.10
N LYS A 122 -3.32 8.19 2.83
CA LYS A 122 -4.30 8.21 1.72
C LYS A 122 -5.35 7.10 1.86
N MET A 123 -4.99 5.91 2.34
CA MET A 123 -5.94 4.81 2.58
C MET A 123 -6.90 5.13 3.75
N LYS A 124 -6.35 5.66 4.84
CA LYS A 124 -7.12 6.18 5.98
C LYS A 124 -8.12 7.24 5.52
N LYS A 125 -7.65 8.28 4.82
CA LYS A 125 -8.48 9.37 4.32
C LYS A 125 -9.58 8.88 3.37
N THR A 126 -9.26 7.92 2.50
CA THR A 126 -10.24 7.27 1.62
C THR A 126 -11.37 6.60 2.41
N ALA A 127 -11.03 5.90 3.50
CA ALA A 127 -12.04 5.30 4.37
C ALA A 127 -12.83 6.35 5.15
N GLU A 128 -12.18 7.41 5.67
CA GLU A 128 -12.83 8.51 6.38
C GLU A 128 -13.83 9.25 5.49
N ASP A 129 -13.45 9.56 4.24
CA ASP A 129 -14.33 10.23 3.28
C ASP A 129 -15.57 9.40 2.93
N TYR A 130 -15.41 8.07 2.88
CA TYR A 130 -16.52 7.16 2.65
C TYR A 130 -17.42 7.00 3.89
N LEU A 131 -16.83 6.90 5.09
CA LEU A 131 -17.57 6.64 6.34
C LEU A 131 -18.19 7.91 6.94
N GLY A 132 -17.63 9.09 6.66
CA GLY A 132 -18.03 10.36 7.28
C GLY A 132 -17.60 10.49 8.75
N GLU A 133 -16.65 9.68 9.21
CA GLU A 133 -16.10 9.70 10.58
C GLU A 133 -14.59 9.43 10.58
N GLU A 134 -13.91 9.82 11.66
CA GLU A 134 -12.46 9.62 11.83
C GLU A 134 -12.11 8.14 12.01
N VAL A 135 -11.05 7.69 11.33
CA VAL A 135 -10.55 6.32 11.42
C VAL A 135 -9.21 6.30 12.15
N THR A 136 -9.14 5.56 13.25
CA THR A 136 -7.94 5.48 14.10
C THR A 136 -7.37 4.08 14.22
N GLU A 137 -8.04 3.03 13.73
CA GLU A 137 -7.65 1.64 13.93
C GLU A 137 -7.60 0.88 12.60
N ALA A 138 -6.59 0.03 12.41
CA ALA A 138 -6.44 -0.74 11.17
C ALA A 138 -5.85 -2.14 11.38
N VAL A 139 -6.20 -3.04 10.47
CA VAL A 139 -5.45 -4.26 10.14
C VAL A 139 -4.66 -3.98 8.87
N ILE A 140 -3.34 -4.21 8.90
CA ILE A 140 -2.44 -3.94 7.77
C ILE A 140 -1.79 -5.25 7.31
N THR A 141 -1.71 -5.45 6.00
CA THR A 141 -1.14 -6.68 5.42
C THR A 141 0.37 -6.62 5.24
N VAL A 142 1.01 -7.79 5.30
CA VAL A 142 2.41 -8.00 4.93
C VAL A 142 2.59 -9.33 4.18
N PRO A 143 3.62 -9.46 3.33
CA PRO A 143 3.99 -10.73 2.72
C PRO A 143 4.22 -11.79 3.79
N ALA A 144 3.78 -13.02 3.57
CA ALA A 144 3.89 -14.09 4.56
C ALA A 144 5.37 -14.33 4.95
N TYR A 145 6.27 -14.23 3.98
CA TYR A 145 7.70 -14.44 4.16
C TYR A 145 8.48 -13.22 4.71
N PHE A 146 7.79 -12.15 5.15
CA PHE A 146 8.44 -11.03 5.83
C PHE A 146 9.09 -11.45 7.14
N ASN A 147 10.33 -10.97 7.34
CA ASN A 147 11.05 -11.12 8.59
C ASN A 147 10.54 -10.14 9.67
N ASP A 148 11.03 -10.32 10.90
CA ASP A 148 10.64 -9.52 12.06
C ASP A 148 10.86 -8.00 11.86
N SER A 149 12.02 -7.59 11.31
CA SER A 149 12.33 -6.18 11.03
C SER A 149 11.36 -5.55 10.03
N GLN A 150 10.94 -6.30 9.01
CA GLN A 150 10.00 -5.82 7.99
C GLN A 150 8.57 -5.70 8.54
N ARG A 151 8.16 -6.63 9.41
CA ARG A 151 6.86 -6.58 10.12
C ARG A 151 6.80 -5.39 11.05
N GLN A 152 7.83 -5.19 11.87
CA GLN A 152 7.92 -4.05 12.78
C GLN A 152 7.92 -2.72 12.02
N ALA A 153 8.73 -2.60 10.97
CA ALA A 153 8.79 -1.38 10.16
C ALA A 153 7.44 -1.05 9.46
N THR A 154 6.68 -2.07 9.06
CA THR A 154 5.32 -1.89 8.53
C THR A 154 4.34 -1.43 9.62
N LYS A 155 4.44 -1.98 10.82
CA LYS A 155 3.66 -1.54 11.98
C LYS A 155 3.98 -0.09 12.35
N ASP A 156 5.25 0.29 12.31
CA ASP A 156 5.71 1.66 12.55
C ASP A 156 5.16 2.62 11.48
N ALA A 157 5.08 2.21 10.21
CA ALA A 157 4.44 3.00 9.16
C ALA A 157 2.96 3.30 9.47
N GLY A 158 2.22 2.31 9.97
CA GLY A 158 0.84 2.50 10.44
C GLY A 158 0.75 3.51 11.58
N ARG A 159 1.66 3.41 12.55
CA ARG A 159 1.72 4.36 13.66
C ARG A 159 2.04 5.79 13.20
N ILE A 160 2.99 5.96 12.28
CA ILE A 160 3.33 7.26 11.68
C ILE A 160 2.15 7.82 10.86
N ALA A 161 1.29 6.96 10.30
CA ALA A 161 0.08 7.36 9.61
C ALA A 161 -1.10 7.71 10.55
N GLY A 162 -0.90 7.64 11.87
CA GLY A 162 -1.96 7.90 12.86
C GLY A 162 -2.97 6.75 12.96
N LEU A 163 -2.54 5.52 12.71
CA LEU A 163 -3.35 4.30 12.88
C LEU A 163 -2.80 3.45 14.03
N ASP A 164 -3.68 3.05 14.95
CA ASP A 164 -3.44 1.96 15.88
C ASP A 164 -3.57 0.62 15.13
N VAL A 165 -2.42 0.01 14.86
CA VAL A 165 -2.33 -1.24 14.11
C VAL A 165 -2.71 -2.41 15.03
N LYS A 166 -3.98 -2.80 14.97
CA LYS A 166 -4.55 -3.87 15.81
C LYS A 166 -4.02 -5.25 15.45
N ARG A 167 -3.70 -5.46 14.17
CA ARG A 167 -3.11 -6.70 13.68
C ARG A 167 -2.28 -6.46 12.42
N ILE A 168 -1.13 -7.11 12.36
CA ILE A 168 -0.42 -7.38 11.10
C ILE A 168 -0.87 -8.77 10.62
N ILE A 169 -1.45 -8.85 9.42
CA ILE A 169 -1.93 -10.10 8.84
C ILE A 169 -1.11 -10.47 7.60
N ASN A 170 -0.85 -11.76 7.41
CA ASN A 170 -0.18 -12.25 6.22
C ASN A 170 -1.10 -12.15 4.98
N GLU A 171 -0.57 -11.69 3.85
CA GLU A 171 -1.33 -11.50 2.59
C GLU A 171 -2.06 -12.78 2.14
N PRO A 172 -1.42 -13.97 2.08
CA PRO A 172 -2.11 -15.20 1.71
C PRO A 172 -3.20 -15.61 2.71
N THR A 173 -2.98 -15.36 4.00
CA THR A 173 -3.95 -15.64 5.07
C THR A 173 -5.18 -14.74 4.93
N ALA A 174 -4.98 -13.45 4.64
CA ALA A 174 -6.08 -12.53 4.35
C ALA A 174 -6.86 -12.97 3.10
N ALA A 175 -6.18 -13.34 2.02
CA ALA A 175 -6.85 -13.85 0.82
C ALA A 175 -7.65 -15.14 1.08
N ALA A 176 -7.15 -16.02 1.95
CA ALA A 176 -7.87 -17.22 2.38
C ALA A 176 -9.16 -16.88 3.15
N LEU A 177 -9.12 -15.89 4.05
CA LEU A 177 -10.32 -15.39 4.74
C LEU A 177 -11.35 -14.86 3.74
N ALA A 178 -10.92 -14.04 2.78
CA ALA A 178 -11.81 -13.50 1.74
C ALA A 178 -12.49 -14.60 0.90
N PHE A 179 -11.82 -15.73 0.69
CA PHE A 179 -12.35 -16.87 -0.04
C PHE A 179 -13.23 -17.80 0.82
N GLY A 180 -12.84 -18.06 2.06
CA GLY A 180 -13.42 -19.12 2.89
C GLY A 180 -14.76 -18.75 3.54
N MET A 181 -15.08 -17.47 3.71
CA MET A 181 -16.30 -17.03 4.40
C MET A 181 -17.61 -17.50 3.76
N ASP A 182 -17.64 -17.67 2.44
CA ASP A 182 -18.86 -18.06 1.70
C ASP A 182 -18.92 -19.57 1.39
N LYS A 183 -17.97 -20.36 1.90
CA LYS A 183 -17.89 -21.79 1.58
C LYS A 183 -18.85 -22.65 2.39
N LYS A 184 -19.26 -23.76 1.77
CA LYS A 184 -20.08 -24.79 2.40
C LYS A 184 -19.28 -25.51 3.50
N PRO A 185 -19.95 -26.02 4.55
CA PRO A 185 -19.31 -26.80 5.61
C PRO A 185 -18.49 -27.97 5.08
N GLY A 186 -17.35 -28.23 5.70
CA GLY A 186 -16.45 -29.34 5.41
C GLY A 186 -14.99 -28.92 5.27
N ASP A 187 -14.10 -29.84 5.60
CA ASP A 187 -12.66 -29.61 5.55
C ASP A 187 -12.20 -29.42 4.10
N SER A 188 -11.37 -28.40 3.86
CA SER A 188 -10.72 -28.21 2.57
C SER A 188 -9.30 -27.71 2.73
N LYS A 189 -8.40 -28.18 1.87
CA LYS A 189 -7.01 -27.72 1.81
C LYS A 189 -6.82 -26.85 0.58
N ILE A 190 -6.37 -25.63 0.78
CA ILE A 190 -6.16 -24.67 -0.31
C ILE A 190 -4.69 -24.31 -0.45
N ALA A 191 -4.28 -24.00 -1.67
CA ALA A 191 -3.01 -23.36 -1.95
C ALA A 191 -3.27 -21.93 -2.40
N VAL A 192 -2.80 -20.96 -1.62
CA VAL A 192 -2.82 -19.55 -2.01
C VAL A 192 -1.48 -19.22 -2.65
N TYR A 193 -1.48 -18.87 -3.93
CA TYR A 193 -0.33 -18.44 -4.72
C TYR A 193 -0.45 -16.94 -4.96
N ASP A 194 0.37 -16.15 -4.27
CA ASP A 194 0.35 -14.69 -4.34
C ASP A 194 1.61 -14.18 -5.06
N LEU A 195 1.44 -13.68 -6.28
CA LEU A 195 2.52 -13.05 -7.05
C LEU A 195 2.16 -11.60 -7.33
N GLY A 196 2.68 -10.72 -6.47
CA GLY A 196 2.45 -9.29 -6.51
C GLY A 196 3.48 -8.52 -7.35
N GLY A 197 3.60 -7.23 -7.05
CA GLY A 197 4.54 -6.33 -7.72
C GLY A 197 6.01 -6.52 -7.32
N GLY A 198 6.28 -6.97 -6.09
CA GLY A 198 7.66 -7.13 -5.60
C GLY A 198 7.93 -8.37 -4.75
N THR A 199 6.88 -9.10 -4.38
CA THR A 199 6.97 -10.28 -3.51
C THR A 199 6.17 -11.43 -4.10
N PHE A 200 6.63 -12.62 -3.79
CA PHE A 200 5.96 -13.87 -4.08
C PHE A 200 5.78 -14.66 -2.77
N ASP A 201 4.56 -15.10 -2.49
CA ASP A 201 4.26 -15.98 -1.37
C ASP A 201 3.41 -17.17 -1.82
N VAL A 202 3.60 -18.31 -1.16
CA VAL A 202 2.73 -19.47 -1.27
C VAL A 202 2.41 -19.99 0.13
N SER A 203 1.13 -20.19 0.41
CA SER A 203 0.68 -20.78 1.68
C SER A 203 -0.27 -21.95 1.43
N ILE A 204 -0.04 -23.04 2.15
CA ILE A 204 -0.93 -24.19 2.20
C ILE A 204 -1.77 -24.04 3.47
N ILE A 205 -3.09 -23.92 3.30
CA ILE A 205 -4.02 -23.58 4.38
C ILE A 205 -5.11 -24.64 4.45
N GLU A 206 -5.38 -25.13 5.64
CA GLU A 206 -6.54 -25.98 5.94
C GLU A 206 -7.67 -25.11 6.47
N ILE A 207 -8.84 -25.23 5.86
CA ILE A 207 -10.08 -24.63 6.32
C ILE A 207 -10.92 -25.79 6.85
N ALA A 208 -11.13 -25.83 8.17
CA ALA A 208 -11.91 -26.85 8.84
C ALA A 208 -13.12 -26.23 9.56
N ASP A 209 -14.17 -27.02 9.74
CA ASP A 209 -15.31 -26.66 10.59
C ASP A 209 -15.14 -27.38 11.94
N VAL A 210 -14.78 -26.62 12.97
CA VAL A 210 -14.48 -27.16 14.30
C VAL A 210 -15.42 -26.49 15.30
N ASP A 211 -16.29 -27.30 15.91
CA ASP A 211 -17.29 -26.84 16.89
C ASP A 211 -18.23 -25.72 16.38
N GLY A 212 -18.46 -25.66 15.06
CA GLY A 212 -19.28 -24.63 14.41
C GLY A 212 -18.53 -23.34 14.08
N GLU A 213 -17.21 -23.30 14.32
CA GLU A 213 -16.32 -22.22 13.91
C GLU A 213 -15.50 -22.63 12.68
N HIS A 214 -15.34 -21.70 11.74
CA HIS A 214 -14.43 -21.86 10.62
C HIS A 214 -12.99 -21.62 11.10
N GLN A 215 -12.23 -22.71 11.24
CA GLN A 215 -10.81 -22.67 11.55
C GLN A 215 -9.99 -22.58 10.26
N PHE A 216 -9.20 -21.53 10.14
CA PHE A 216 -8.21 -21.32 9.08
C PHE A 216 -6.82 -21.56 9.66
N GLU A 217 -6.21 -22.69 9.32
CA GLU A 217 -4.89 -23.08 9.81
C GLU A 217 -3.86 -23.07 8.68
N VAL A 218 -2.84 -22.23 8.82
CA VAL A 218 -1.70 -22.22 7.89
C VAL A 218 -0.80 -23.41 8.21
N LEU A 219 -0.77 -24.41 7.34
CA LEU A 219 0.04 -25.61 7.54
C LEU A 219 1.51 -25.35 7.19
N ALA A 220 1.75 -24.57 6.13
CA ALA A 220 3.09 -24.14 5.75
C ALA A 220 3.04 -22.91 4.86
N THR A 221 4.09 -22.08 4.96
CA THR A 221 4.28 -20.93 4.09
C THR A 221 5.72 -20.86 3.57
N ASN A 222 5.88 -20.35 2.35
CA ASN A 222 7.18 -20.10 1.74
C ASN A 222 7.06 -18.96 0.72
N GLY A 223 8.18 -18.44 0.23
CA GLY A 223 8.13 -17.33 -0.71
C GLY A 223 9.49 -16.77 -1.11
N ASP A 224 9.45 -15.68 -1.86
CA ASP A 224 10.57 -14.85 -2.25
C ASP A 224 10.17 -13.37 -2.11
N THR A 225 10.73 -12.70 -1.10
CA THR A 225 10.45 -11.28 -0.80
C THR A 225 11.07 -10.30 -1.81
N PHE A 226 11.68 -10.82 -2.89
CA PHE A 226 12.33 -10.05 -3.94
C PHE A 226 12.11 -10.67 -5.33
N LEU A 227 10.87 -11.10 -5.57
CA LEU A 227 10.36 -11.61 -6.84
C LEU A 227 8.95 -11.08 -7.08
N GLY A 228 8.73 -10.30 -8.13
CA GLY A 228 7.40 -9.84 -8.49
C GLY A 228 7.38 -9.09 -9.82
N GLY A 229 6.24 -8.46 -10.13
CA GLY A 229 6.01 -7.76 -11.39
C GLY A 229 7.08 -6.74 -11.81
N GLU A 230 7.77 -6.10 -10.86
CA GLU A 230 8.90 -5.19 -11.14
C GLU A 230 10.10 -5.93 -11.78
N ASP A 231 10.37 -7.17 -11.39
CA ASP A 231 11.42 -7.99 -11.99
C ASP A 231 11.03 -8.40 -13.42
N PHE A 232 9.74 -8.60 -13.69
CA PHE A 232 9.23 -8.87 -15.04
C PHE A 232 9.33 -7.63 -15.94
N ASP A 233 9.02 -6.44 -15.41
CA ASP A 233 9.18 -5.18 -16.13
C ASP A 233 10.65 -4.96 -16.51
N GLN A 234 11.57 -5.23 -15.56
CA GLN A 234 13.00 -5.10 -15.79
C GLN A 234 13.50 -5.97 -16.97
N ARG A 235 12.95 -7.18 -17.15
CA ARG A 235 13.29 -8.04 -18.30
C ARG A 235 12.88 -7.43 -19.64
N ILE A 236 11.73 -6.77 -19.71
CA ILE A 236 11.29 -6.03 -20.90
C ILE A 236 12.18 -4.81 -21.12
N ILE A 237 12.47 -4.05 -20.07
CA ILE A 237 13.33 -2.86 -20.13
C ILE A 237 14.71 -3.22 -20.69
N ASP A 238 15.37 -4.23 -20.12
CA ASP A 238 16.70 -4.66 -20.58
C ASP A 238 16.69 -5.12 -22.04
N TYR A 239 15.69 -5.89 -22.45
CA TYR A 239 15.51 -6.30 -23.85
C TYR A 239 15.36 -5.10 -24.78
N VAL A 240 14.51 -4.13 -24.42
CA VAL A 240 14.24 -2.94 -25.23
C VAL A 240 15.48 -2.06 -25.36
N ILE A 241 16.23 -1.87 -24.26
CA ILE A 241 17.48 -1.11 -24.27
C ILE A 241 18.51 -1.76 -25.19
N ASP A 242 18.67 -3.08 -25.08
CA ASP A 242 19.64 -3.82 -25.90
C ASP A 242 19.29 -3.74 -27.39
N GLU A 243 18.01 -3.89 -27.75
CA GLU A 243 17.55 -3.75 -29.14
C GLU A 243 17.69 -2.32 -29.65
N PHE A 244 17.32 -1.31 -28.85
CA PHE A 244 17.48 0.10 -29.22
C PHE A 244 18.95 0.47 -29.42
N LYS A 245 19.84 -0.06 -28.57
CA LYS A 245 21.29 0.16 -28.70
C LYS A 245 21.85 -0.50 -29.96
N LYS A 246 21.36 -1.68 -30.35
CA LYS A 246 21.75 -2.34 -31.61
C LYS A 246 21.29 -1.54 -32.83
N ASP A 247 20.08 -1.00 -32.80
CA ASP A 247 19.47 -0.28 -33.92
C ASP A 247 19.97 1.17 -34.06
N GLN A 248 20.03 1.91 -32.96
CA GLN A 248 20.33 3.34 -32.95
C GLN A 248 21.72 3.70 -32.40
N GLY A 249 22.45 2.74 -31.82
CA GLY A 249 23.79 2.97 -31.25
C GLY A 249 23.79 3.75 -29.93
N VAL A 250 22.62 4.09 -29.37
CA VAL A 250 22.48 4.90 -28.15
C VAL A 250 22.09 4.03 -26.97
N ASP A 251 22.77 4.23 -25.84
CA ASP A 251 22.50 3.49 -24.60
C ASP A 251 21.57 4.28 -23.68
N LEU A 252 20.30 3.87 -23.62
CA LEU A 252 19.28 4.55 -22.81
C LEU A 252 19.53 4.42 -21.30
N LYS A 253 20.41 3.52 -20.83
CA LYS A 253 20.70 3.38 -19.39
C LYS A 253 21.30 4.64 -18.76
N LYS A 254 21.86 5.52 -19.59
CA LYS A 254 22.49 6.76 -19.13
C LYS A 254 21.52 7.95 -19.08
N ASP A 255 20.31 7.80 -19.60
CA ASP A 255 19.31 8.84 -19.69
C ASP A 255 18.15 8.53 -18.73
N ILE A 256 18.16 9.20 -17.57
CA ILE A 256 17.19 8.97 -16.48
C ILE A 256 15.76 9.22 -16.96
N LEU A 257 15.56 10.24 -17.79
CA LEU A 257 14.23 10.58 -18.31
C LEU A 257 13.74 9.51 -19.29
N ALA A 258 14.62 9.02 -20.16
CA ALA A 258 14.31 7.93 -21.06
C ALA A 258 13.98 6.62 -20.31
N LEU A 259 14.76 6.29 -19.26
CA LEU A 259 14.51 5.12 -18.42
C LEU A 259 13.15 5.17 -17.74
N GLN A 260 12.76 6.32 -17.19
CA GLN A 260 11.46 6.46 -16.53
C GLN A 260 10.30 6.24 -17.50
N ARG A 261 10.37 6.86 -18.70
CA ARG A 261 9.36 6.66 -19.75
C ARG A 261 9.33 5.22 -20.24
N LEU A 262 10.49 4.58 -20.35
CA LEU A 262 10.60 3.19 -20.76
C LEU A 262 10.01 2.24 -19.71
N LYS A 263 10.20 2.53 -18.41
CA LYS A 263 9.61 1.74 -17.33
C LYS A 263 8.09 1.72 -17.39
N GLU A 264 7.45 2.89 -17.54
CA GLU A 264 5.99 2.99 -17.70
C GLU A 264 5.49 2.25 -18.94
N ALA A 265 6.21 2.37 -20.06
CA ALA A 265 5.86 1.68 -21.29
C ALA A 265 6.05 0.16 -21.20
N ALA A 266 7.07 -0.30 -20.48
CA ALA A 266 7.33 -1.72 -20.23
C ALA A 266 6.25 -2.36 -19.35
N GLU A 267 5.87 -1.69 -18.25
CA GLU A 267 4.76 -2.13 -17.38
C GLU A 267 3.46 -2.25 -18.20
N LYS A 268 3.15 -1.22 -19.00
CA LYS A 268 1.98 -1.22 -19.87
C LYS A 268 2.02 -2.36 -20.89
N ALA A 269 3.16 -2.57 -21.54
CA ALA A 269 3.33 -3.66 -22.51
C ALA A 269 3.16 -5.04 -21.85
N LYS A 270 3.72 -5.25 -20.64
CA LYS A 270 3.52 -6.48 -19.85
C LYS A 270 2.04 -6.75 -19.60
N ILE A 271 1.31 -5.74 -19.16
CA ILE A 271 -0.13 -5.85 -18.86
C ILE A 271 -0.92 -6.16 -20.14
N GLU A 272 -0.67 -5.43 -21.24
CA GLU A 272 -1.34 -5.66 -22.52
C GLU A 272 -1.08 -7.06 -23.08
N LEU A 273 0.12 -7.59 -22.92
CA LEU A 273 0.48 -8.95 -23.35
C LEU A 273 -0.23 -10.06 -22.55
N SER A 274 -0.86 -9.73 -21.41
CA SER A 274 -1.69 -10.68 -20.67
C SER A 274 -3.01 -10.99 -21.38
N SER A 275 -3.51 -10.08 -22.24
CA SER A 275 -4.72 -10.27 -23.05
C SER A 275 -4.42 -10.39 -24.55
N SER A 276 -3.41 -9.68 -25.04
CA SER A 276 -3.03 -9.60 -26.45
C SER A 276 -1.83 -10.49 -26.78
N ALA A 277 -1.74 -10.97 -28.03
CA ALA A 277 -0.61 -11.79 -28.48
C ALA A 277 0.65 -10.96 -28.83
N GLN A 278 0.47 -9.65 -29.06
CA GLN A 278 1.54 -8.71 -29.36
C GLN A 278 1.14 -7.31 -28.91
N THR A 279 2.14 -6.47 -28.65
CA THR A 279 2.00 -5.03 -28.41
C THR A 279 3.20 -4.29 -29.02
N GLU A 280 3.14 -2.97 -29.08
CA GLU A 280 4.21 -2.10 -29.56
C GLU A 280 4.57 -1.06 -28.48
N ILE A 281 5.84 -1.05 -28.09
CA ILE A 281 6.41 0.03 -27.28
C ILE A 281 6.83 1.14 -28.23
N ASN A 282 6.03 2.21 -28.25
CA ASN A 282 6.24 3.38 -29.10
C ASN A 282 6.46 4.64 -28.26
N LEU A 283 7.73 5.05 -28.13
CA LEU A 283 8.14 6.26 -27.42
C LEU A 283 8.83 7.24 -28.38
N PRO A 284 8.09 8.22 -28.92
CA PRO A 284 8.70 9.25 -29.75
C PRO A 284 9.58 10.17 -28.90
N TYR A 285 10.65 10.70 -29.50
CA TYR A 285 11.59 11.61 -28.85
C TYR A 285 12.11 11.03 -27.52
N ILE A 286 12.52 9.76 -27.54
CA ILE A 286 12.95 9.06 -26.33
C ILE A 286 14.28 9.61 -25.83
N THR A 287 15.17 9.99 -26.75
CA THR A 287 16.46 10.63 -26.49
C THR A 287 16.92 11.39 -27.74
N ALA A 288 18.08 12.02 -27.71
CA ALA A 288 18.68 12.69 -28.88
C ALA A 288 20.19 12.43 -28.94
N ASP A 289 20.73 12.39 -30.15
CA ASP A 289 22.17 12.32 -30.41
C ASP A 289 22.61 13.43 -31.39
N ALA A 290 23.87 13.36 -31.85
CA ALA A 290 24.41 14.32 -32.81
C ALA A 290 23.68 14.35 -34.17
N SER A 291 22.92 13.30 -34.51
CA SER A 291 22.10 13.21 -35.73
C SER A 291 20.68 13.75 -35.54
N GLY A 292 20.27 14.03 -34.29
CA GLY A 292 18.97 14.59 -33.95
C GLY A 292 18.16 13.71 -32.98
N PRO A 293 16.86 13.98 -32.84
CA PRO A 293 15.99 13.22 -31.95
C PRO A 293 15.80 11.78 -32.42
N LYS A 294 15.75 10.86 -31.46
CA LYS A 294 15.54 9.43 -31.67
C LYS A 294 14.18 8.99 -31.17
N HIS A 295 13.61 8.00 -31.83
CA HIS A 295 12.30 7.42 -31.51
C HIS A 295 12.48 5.93 -31.26
N LEU A 296 11.78 5.41 -30.26
CA LEU A 296 11.72 3.99 -29.98
C LEU A 296 10.40 3.44 -30.52
N ALA A 297 10.45 2.43 -31.38
CA ALA A 297 9.29 1.70 -31.84
C ALA A 297 9.64 0.21 -31.94
N ILE A 298 9.32 -0.56 -30.92
CA ILE A 298 9.63 -2.00 -30.84
C ILE A 298 8.35 -2.80 -30.62
N LYS A 299 8.09 -3.74 -31.51
CA LYS A 299 7.02 -4.73 -31.35
C LYS A 299 7.52 -5.89 -30.49
N ILE A 300 6.71 -6.27 -29.50
CA ILE A 300 6.99 -7.38 -28.60
C ILE A 300 5.81 -8.34 -28.66
N THR A 301 6.09 -9.63 -28.86
CA THR A 301 5.09 -10.69 -28.82
C THR A 301 5.01 -11.30 -27.42
N ARG A 302 3.87 -11.90 -27.07
CA ARG A 302 3.71 -12.64 -25.81
C ARG A 302 4.76 -13.73 -25.69
N ALA A 303 5.00 -14.50 -26.76
CA ALA A 303 6.00 -15.56 -26.77
C ALA A 303 7.42 -15.02 -26.50
N LYS A 304 7.75 -13.82 -27.01
CA LYS A 304 9.03 -13.18 -26.70
C LYS A 304 9.10 -12.80 -25.23
N PHE A 305 8.07 -12.16 -24.69
CA PHE A 305 8.00 -11.82 -23.26
C PHE A 305 8.13 -13.06 -22.37
N GLU A 306 7.38 -14.12 -22.66
CA GLU A 306 7.45 -15.40 -21.94
C GLU A 306 8.88 -15.96 -21.92
N SER A 307 9.61 -15.91 -23.05
CA SER A 307 11.01 -16.35 -23.10
C SER A 307 11.98 -15.50 -22.27
N LEU A 308 11.62 -14.25 -21.95
CA LEU A 308 12.46 -13.33 -21.17
C LEU A 308 12.28 -13.50 -19.66
N VAL A 309 11.19 -14.15 -19.22
CA VAL A 309 10.79 -14.25 -17.80
C VAL A 309 10.57 -15.69 -17.33
N GLU A 310 10.80 -16.69 -18.19
CA GLU A 310 10.60 -18.12 -17.87
C GLU A 310 11.30 -18.51 -16.56
N GLU A 311 12.51 -18.00 -16.33
CA GLU A 311 13.28 -18.25 -15.13
C GLU A 311 12.68 -17.60 -13.88
N LEU A 312 11.99 -16.46 -14.00
CA LEU A 312 11.26 -15.84 -12.88
C LEU A 312 10.04 -16.67 -12.50
N ILE A 313 9.34 -17.20 -13.50
CA ILE A 313 8.18 -18.08 -13.28
C ILE A 313 8.64 -19.38 -12.62
N GLU A 314 9.69 -20.03 -13.11
CA GLU A 314 10.22 -21.26 -12.49
C GLU A 314 10.70 -21.04 -11.05
N ARG A 315 11.30 -19.88 -10.76
CA ARG A 315 11.68 -19.50 -9.38
C ARG A 315 10.49 -19.48 -8.42
N SER A 316 9.27 -19.19 -8.89
CA SER A 316 8.07 -19.22 -8.06
C SER A 316 7.55 -20.63 -7.76
N ILE A 317 7.93 -21.64 -8.54
CA ILE A 317 7.42 -23.01 -8.37
C ILE A 317 8.17 -23.77 -7.27
N GLU A 318 9.44 -23.46 -7.06
CA GLU A 318 10.24 -24.13 -6.03
C GLU A 318 9.69 -23.89 -4.60
N PRO A 319 9.34 -22.66 -4.18
CA PRO A 319 8.66 -22.44 -2.90
C PRO A 319 7.35 -23.23 -2.77
N CYS A 320 6.60 -23.45 -3.85
CA CYS A 320 5.37 -24.27 -3.80
C CYS A 320 5.68 -25.73 -3.47
N ARG A 321 6.77 -26.30 -4.03
CA ARG A 321 7.22 -27.66 -3.68
C ARG A 321 7.64 -27.75 -2.22
N ILE A 322 8.36 -26.74 -1.73
CA ILE A 322 8.82 -26.68 -0.35
C ILE A 322 7.63 -26.57 0.60
N ALA A 323 6.66 -25.70 0.32
CA ALA A 323 5.47 -25.53 1.15
C ALA A 323 4.61 -26.80 1.22
N LEU A 324 4.42 -27.53 0.10
CA LEU A 324 3.73 -28.83 0.11
C LEU A 324 4.50 -29.88 0.91
N LYS A 325 5.84 -29.90 0.79
CA LYS A 325 6.68 -30.82 1.56
C LYS A 325 6.60 -30.52 3.06
N ASP A 326 6.68 -29.25 3.44
CA ASP A 326 6.68 -28.81 4.83
C ASP A 326 5.32 -29.03 5.50
N SER A 327 4.21 -28.85 4.77
CA SER A 327 2.85 -29.11 5.28
C SER A 327 2.52 -30.61 5.37
N GLY A 328 3.29 -31.47 4.70
CA GLY A 328 3.00 -32.90 4.58
C GLY A 328 1.80 -33.21 3.67
N VAL A 329 1.21 -32.20 3.02
CA VAL A 329 0.06 -32.33 2.12
C VAL A 329 0.54 -32.77 0.75
N LYS A 330 -0.10 -33.80 0.17
CA LYS A 330 0.20 -34.19 -1.21
C LYS A 330 -0.49 -33.24 -2.16
N ILE A 331 0.12 -33.04 -3.33
CA ILE A 331 -0.43 -32.14 -4.34
C ILE A 331 -1.86 -32.49 -4.78
N GLY A 332 -2.20 -33.79 -4.80
CA GLY A 332 -3.55 -34.27 -5.13
C GLY A 332 -4.59 -34.06 -4.02
N ASP A 333 -4.14 -33.71 -2.81
CA ASP A 333 -5.01 -33.42 -1.66
C ASP A 333 -5.34 -31.92 -1.56
N ILE A 334 -4.88 -31.09 -2.49
CA ILE A 334 -5.25 -29.67 -2.59
C ILE A 334 -6.59 -29.55 -3.30
N ASP A 335 -7.60 -29.00 -2.62
CA ASP A 335 -8.97 -28.82 -3.10
C ASP A 335 -9.11 -27.63 -4.02
N ASP A 336 -8.51 -26.49 -3.68
CA ASP A 336 -8.55 -25.27 -4.49
C ASP A 336 -7.19 -24.58 -4.55
N VAL A 337 -6.90 -23.98 -5.72
CA VAL A 337 -5.75 -23.13 -5.92
C VAL A 337 -6.25 -21.70 -6.13
N ILE A 338 -5.79 -20.77 -5.32
CA ILE A 338 -6.21 -19.37 -5.34
C ILE A 338 -5.05 -18.53 -5.85
N LEU A 339 -5.32 -17.72 -6.88
CA LEU A 339 -4.36 -16.76 -7.41
C LEU A 339 -4.62 -15.37 -6.84
N VAL A 340 -3.58 -14.76 -6.28
CA VAL A 340 -3.59 -13.43 -5.69
C VAL A 340 -2.45 -12.60 -6.28
N GLY A 341 -2.63 -11.29 -6.38
CA GLY A 341 -1.64 -10.38 -6.93
C GLY A 341 -1.71 -10.27 -8.45
N GLY A 342 -1.62 -9.02 -8.94
CA GLY A 342 -1.86 -8.70 -10.36
C GLY A 342 -0.93 -9.42 -11.35
N MET A 343 0.25 -9.89 -10.93
CA MET A 343 1.17 -10.60 -11.83
C MET A 343 0.67 -12.01 -12.18
N THR A 344 -0.23 -12.59 -11.37
CA THR A 344 -0.91 -13.86 -11.68
C THR A 344 -1.89 -13.76 -12.85
N ARG A 345 -2.17 -12.55 -13.35
CA ARG A 345 -2.97 -12.35 -14.58
C ARG A 345 -2.23 -12.79 -15.84
N MET A 346 -0.91 -12.97 -15.79
CA MET A 346 -0.12 -13.46 -16.92
C MET A 346 -0.51 -14.91 -17.28
N PRO A 347 -0.91 -15.20 -18.53
CA PRO A 347 -1.34 -16.54 -18.94
C PRO A 347 -0.32 -17.65 -18.63
N LYS A 348 0.98 -17.39 -18.83
CA LYS A 348 2.03 -18.38 -18.57
C LYS A 348 2.19 -18.71 -17.09
N VAL A 349 1.97 -17.75 -16.19
CA VAL A 349 1.94 -18.00 -14.74
C VAL A 349 0.78 -18.93 -14.40
N GLN A 350 -0.42 -18.64 -14.88
CA GLN A 350 -1.60 -19.49 -14.66
C GLN A 350 -1.41 -20.91 -15.23
N GLU A 351 -0.83 -21.01 -16.42
CA GLU A 351 -0.48 -22.29 -17.04
C GLU A 351 0.49 -23.08 -16.16
N LYS A 352 1.54 -22.44 -15.65
CA LYS A 352 2.55 -23.11 -14.85
C LYS A 352 2.02 -23.55 -13.49
N VAL A 353 1.20 -22.72 -12.85
CA VAL A 353 0.51 -23.06 -11.59
C VAL A 353 -0.43 -24.26 -11.83
N ARG A 354 -1.21 -24.25 -12.91
CA ARG A 354 -2.08 -25.36 -13.29
C ARG A 354 -1.32 -26.65 -13.60
N GLU A 355 -0.20 -26.56 -14.32
CA GLU A 355 0.68 -27.70 -14.60
C GLU A 355 1.22 -28.28 -13.30
N PHE A 356 1.66 -27.42 -12.38
CA PHE A 356 2.22 -27.84 -11.11
C PHE A 356 1.17 -28.52 -10.22
N PHE A 357 0.08 -27.83 -9.87
CA PHE A 357 -0.95 -28.36 -8.97
C PHE A 357 -1.89 -29.38 -9.63
N GLY A 358 -1.86 -29.53 -10.96
CA GLY A 358 -2.78 -30.41 -11.69
C GLY A 358 -4.24 -29.97 -11.60
N LYS A 359 -4.50 -28.70 -11.26
CA LYS A 359 -5.84 -28.15 -11.01
C LYS A 359 -5.99 -26.76 -11.60
N GLU A 360 -7.17 -26.46 -12.12
CA GLU A 360 -7.51 -25.10 -12.57
C GLU A 360 -7.64 -24.17 -11.36
N PRO A 361 -6.93 -23.02 -11.34
CA PRO A 361 -7.10 -22.05 -10.28
C PRO A 361 -8.48 -21.40 -10.30
N ARG A 362 -8.90 -20.96 -9.13
CA ARG A 362 -10.18 -20.26 -8.92
C ARG A 362 -10.23 -18.94 -9.66
N LYS A 363 -11.42 -18.61 -10.17
CA LYS A 363 -11.71 -17.39 -10.96
C LYS A 363 -12.70 -16.46 -10.29
N ASP A 364 -13.29 -16.90 -9.18
CA ASP A 364 -14.24 -16.18 -8.35
C ASP A 364 -13.57 -15.35 -7.25
N VAL A 365 -12.24 -15.34 -7.18
CA VAL A 365 -11.44 -14.48 -6.30
C VAL A 365 -10.86 -13.33 -7.12
N ASN A 366 -11.08 -12.09 -6.68
CA ASN A 366 -10.45 -10.93 -7.30
C ASN A 366 -9.00 -10.80 -6.79
N PRO A 367 -7.97 -11.00 -7.64
CA PRO A 367 -6.58 -11.03 -7.20
C PRO A 367 -6.05 -9.68 -6.71
N ASP A 368 -6.75 -8.57 -7.00
CA ASP A 368 -6.33 -7.21 -6.62
C ASP A 368 -7.04 -6.70 -5.35
N GLU A 369 -8.06 -7.42 -4.86
CA GLU A 369 -8.93 -6.96 -3.75
C GLU A 369 -9.01 -7.95 -2.59
N ALA A 370 -8.78 -9.25 -2.84
CA ALA A 370 -8.98 -10.31 -1.85
C ALA A 370 -8.20 -10.09 -0.55
N VAL A 371 -6.97 -9.56 -0.65
CA VAL A 371 -6.12 -9.28 0.51
C VAL A 371 -6.74 -8.19 1.40
N ALA A 372 -7.18 -7.06 0.83
CA ALA A 372 -7.82 -5.98 1.60
C ALA A 372 -9.15 -6.44 2.20
N VAL A 373 -9.94 -7.21 1.45
CA VAL A 373 -11.18 -7.83 1.92
C VAL A 373 -10.91 -8.69 3.15
N GLY A 374 -9.93 -9.60 3.07
CA GLY A 374 -9.50 -10.44 4.19
C GLY A 374 -9.04 -9.67 5.41
N ALA A 375 -8.27 -8.60 5.21
CA ALA A 375 -7.84 -7.72 6.29
C ALA A 375 -9.02 -7.05 7.00
N SER A 376 -10.07 -6.65 6.25
CA SER A 376 -11.27 -6.07 6.85
C SER A 376 -12.11 -7.11 7.61
N ILE A 377 -12.19 -8.34 7.11
CA ILE A 377 -12.82 -9.47 7.84
C ILE A 377 -12.08 -9.69 9.17
N GLN A 378 -10.75 -9.72 9.16
CA GLN A 378 -9.95 -9.82 10.37
C GLN A 378 -10.22 -8.65 11.34
N GLY A 379 -10.42 -7.44 10.82
CA GLY A 379 -10.87 -6.30 11.62
C GLY A 379 -12.21 -6.58 12.30
N GLY A 380 -13.19 -7.08 11.54
CA GLY A 380 -14.50 -7.49 12.05
C GLY A 380 -14.42 -8.59 13.12
N VAL A 381 -13.51 -9.55 12.99
CA VAL A 381 -13.26 -10.58 14.03
C VAL A 381 -12.75 -9.94 15.33
N LEU A 382 -11.84 -8.96 15.23
CA LEU A 382 -11.31 -8.25 16.40
C LEU A 382 -12.35 -7.36 17.09
N GLN A 383 -13.32 -6.82 16.35
CA GLN A 383 -14.45 -6.06 16.90
C GLN A 383 -15.56 -6.95 17.45
N GLY A 384 -15.59 -8.23 17.07
CA GLY A 384 -16.66 -9.18 17.40
C GLY A 384 -17.88 -9.11 16.47
N ASP A 385 -17.78 -8.35 15.37
CA ASP A 385 -18.80 -8.24 14.33
C ASP A 385 -18.85 -9.49 13.44
N VAL A 386 -17.69 -10.14 13.24
CA VAL A 386 -17.57 -11.45 12.60
C VAL A 386 -17.33 -12.48 13.69
N LYS A 387 -18.24 -13.45 13.79
CA LYS A 387 -18.17 -14.56 14.74
C LYS A 387 -17.75 -15.83 14.04
N ASP A 388 -17.41 -16.83 14.83
CA ASP A 388 -17.21 -18.21 14.36
C ASP A 388 -16.07 -18.34 13.33
N VAL A 389 -15.00 -17.54 13.50
CA VAL A 389 -13.78 -17.59 12.68
C VAL A 389 -12.57 -17.64 13.60
N LEU A 390 -11.78 -18.70 13.48
CA LEU A 390 -10.51 -18.89 14.18
C LEU A 390 -9.36 -18.90 13.18
N LEU A 391 -8.36 -18.05 13.41
CA LEU A 391 -7.17 -17.95 12.54
C LEU A 391 -5.93 -18.44 13.28
N LEU A 392 -5.31 -19.50 12.76
CA LEU A 392 -4.05 -20.06 13.23
C LEU A 392 -2.98 -19.86 12.16
N ASP A 393 -2.18 -18.81 12.32
CA ASP A 393 -1.06 -18.50 11.41
C ASP A 393 0.25 -19.09 11.94
N VAL A 394 1.33 -19.02 11.17
CA VAL A 394 2.65 -19.59 11.49
C VAL A 394 3.79 -18.59 11.29
N THR A 395 4.94 -18.85 11.94
CA THR A 395 6.18 -18.13 11.64
C THR A 395 6.88 -18.71 10.39
N PRO A 396 7.27 -17.90 9.38
CA PRO A 396 7.77 -18.40 8.10
C PRO A 396 9.20 -18.96 8.15
N LEU A 397 9.95 -18.64 9.20
CA LEU A 397 11.39 -18.94 9.31
C LEU A 397 11.73 -19.40 10.72
N SER A 398 12.67 -20.33 10.83
CA SER A 398 13.18 -20.76 12.13
C SER A 398 13.89 -19.61 12.85
N LEU A 399 13.68 -19.54 14.15
CA LEU A 399 14.28 -18.56 15.05
C LEU A 399 15.19 -19.29 16.02
N GLY A 400 16.39 -18.75 16.24
CA GLY A 400 17.40 -19.44 17.03
C GLY A 400 18.47 -18.51 17.56
N ILE A 401 19.43 -19.10 18.27
CA ILE A 401 20.60 -18.40 18.81
C ILE A 401 21.90 -18.98 18.27
N GLU A 402 22.96 -18.16 18.22
CA GLU A 402 24.32 -18.66 18.04
C GLU A 402 24.79 -19.36 19.32
N THR A 403 25.25 -20.61 19.18
CA THR A 403 25.89 -21.37 20.26
C THR A 403 27.36 -21.63 19.95
N LEU A 404 28.08 -22.25 20.89
CA LEU A 404 29.51 -22.54 20.77
C LEU A 404 29.82 -23.25 19.44
N GLY A 405 30.81 -22.73 18.70
CA GLY A 405 31.16 -23.23 17.37
C GLY A 405 30.48 -22.49 16.21
N GLY A 406 29.70 -21.43 16.49
CA GLY A 406 29.06 -20.60 15.46
C GLY A 406 27.84 -21.25 14.81
N VAL A 407 27.27 -22.26 15.46
CA VAL A 407 26.13 -23.04 14.98
C VAL A 407 24.84 -22.35 15.40
N MET A 408 23.82 -22.36 14.53
CA MET A 408 22.48 -21.90 14.86
C MET A 408 21.73 -23.01 15.60
N THR A 409 21.40 -22.78 16.87
CA THR A 409 20.47 -23.63 17.61
C THR A 409 19.06 -23.09 17.45
N LYS A 410 18.22 -23.81 16.69
CA LYS A 410 16.82 -23.45 16.44
C LYS A 410 16.01 -23.62 17.73
N MET A 411 15.39 -22.53 18.17
CA MET A 411 14.52 -22.45 19.34
C MET A 411 13.06 -22.64 18.93
N ILE A 412 12.64 -21.98 17.86
CA ILE A 412 11.32 -22.15 17.24
C ILE A 412 11.56 -22.49 15.77
N GLN A 413 10.94 -23.56 15.28
CA GLN A 413 11.09 -23.99 13.89
C GLN A 413 10.16 -23.20 12.97
N LYS A 414 10.52 -23.05 11.69
CA LYS A 414 9.59 -22.52 10.67
C LYS A 414 8.28 -23.33 10.67
N ASN A 415 7.20 -22.67 10.26
CA ASN A 415 5.83 -23.19 10.25
C ASN A 415 5.28 -23.57 11.63
N THR A 416 5.91 -23.12 12.72
CA THR A 416 5.30 -23.24 14.06
C THR A 416 4.15 -22.24 14.18
N THR A 417 2.97 -22.71 14.62
CA THR A 417 1.78 -21.87 14.86
C THR A 417 2.09 -20.74 15.85
N VAL A 418 1.57 -19.55 15.58
CA VAL A 418 1.72 -18.36 16.41
C VAL A 418 0.35 -17.90 16.96
N PRO A 419 0.28 -17.34 18.19
CA PRO A 419 1.40 -17.07 19.10
C PRO A 419 1.99 -18.34 19.74
N THR A 420 3.29 -18.32 20.04
CA THR A 420 3.98 -19.47 20.67
C THR A 420 5.14 -19.04 21.55
N LYS A 421 5.47 -19.89 22.52
CA LYS A 421 6.55 -19.67 23.47
C LYS A 421 7.38 -20.92 23.65
N PHE A 422 8.70 -20.77 23.55
CA PHE A 422 9.67 -21.84 23.75
C PHE A 422 10.79 -21.39 24.67
N SER A 423 11.24 -22.27 25.56
CA SER A 423 12.30 -21.98 26.52
C SER A 423 13.30 -23.14 26.58
N GLN A 424 14.58 -22.81 26.56
CA GLN A 424 15.67 -23.78 26.68
C GLN A 424 16.75 -23.25 27.60
N THR A 425 17.32 -24.15 28.41
CA THR A 425 18.40 -23.79 29.33
C THR A 425 19.75 -24.05 28.68
N PHE A 426 20.60 -23.04 28.69
CA PHE A 426 21.99 -23.03 28.24
C PHE A 426 22.92 -22.78 29.44
N SER A 427 24.23 -22.76 29.20
CA SER A 427 25.23 -22.49 30.23
C SER A 427 26.41 -21.68 29.68
N THR A 428 27.31 -21.25 30.57
CA THR A 428 28.53 -20.51 30.21
C THR A 428 29.52 -21.39 29.44
N ALA A 429 30.24 -20.77 28.51
CA ALA A 429 31.27 -21.42 27.70
C ALA A 429 32.63 -21.46 28.42
N ASP A 430 32.87 -20.49 29.31
CA ASP A 430 34.14 -20.29 30.01
C ASP A 430 33.97 -20.28 31.54
N ASP A 431 35.07 -20.58 32.25
CA ASP A 431 35.14 -20.52 33.71
C ASP A 431 35.04 -19.07 34.18
N ASN A 432 34.23 -18.84 35.21
CA ASN A 432 33.99 -17.51 35.81
C ASN A 432 33.51 -16.44 34.82
N GLN A 433 32.81 -16.85 33.76
CA GLN A 433 32.25 -15.95 32.75
C GLN A 433 31.24 -14.97 33.39
N PRO A 434 31.49 -13.65 33.40
CA PRO A 434 30.67 -12.68 34.13
C PRO A 434 29.38 -12.28 33.40
N ALA A 435 29.31 -12.55 32.09
CA ALA A 435 28.17 -12.25 31.23
C ALA A 435 28.06 -13.23 30.05
N VAL A 436 26.83 -13.51 29.60
CA VAL A 436 26.55 -14.31 28.41
C VAL A 436 25.92 -13.42 27.35
N THR A 437 26.51 -13.39 26.15
CA THR A 437 25.95 -12.71 24.97
C THR A 437 25.03 -13.66 24.22
N ILE A 438 23.79 -13.25 24.02
CA ILE A 438 22.79 -14.00 23.25
C ILE A 438 22.59 -13.28 21.94
N LYS A 439 22.94 -13.95 20.85
CA LYS A 439 22.76 -13.45 19.48
C LYS A 439 21.65 -14.21 18.82
N VAL A 440 20.65 -13.48 18.34
CA VAL A 440 19.39 -14.01 17.81
C VAL A 440 19.41 -13.96 16.29
N TYR A 441 19.01 -15.07 15.66
CA TYR A 441 19.02 -15.25 14.21
C TYR A 441 17.69 -15.78 13.71
N GLN A 442 17.40 -15.49 12.44
CA GLN A 442 16.30 -16.04 11.67
C GLN A 442 16.80 -16.66 10.37
N GLY A 443 16.42 -17.91 10.10
CA GLY A 443 16.78 -18.61 8.87
C GLY A 443 16.97 -20.12 9.04
N GLU A 444 17.26 -20.79 7.93
CA GLU A 444 17.32 -22.26 7.86
C GLU A 444 18.73 -22.84 7.73
N ARG A 445 19.78 -22.01 7.65
CA ARG A 445 21.16 -22.51 7.53
C ARG A 445 21.68 -23.01 8.89
N GLU A 446 22.54 -24.02 8.86
CA GLU A 446 23.12 -24.60 10.08
C GLU A 446 24.09 -23.66 10.80
N MET A 447 24.85 -22.85 10.06
CA MET A 447 25.79 -21.88 10.64
C MET A 447 25.09 -20.54 10.87
N ALA A 448 25.25 -19.95 12.05
CA ALA A 448 24.62 -18.70 12.43
C ALA A 448 24.95 -17.55 11.45
N SER A 449 26.20 -17.48 10.98
CA SER A 449 26.66 -16.48 9.99
C SER A 449 25.97 -16.58 8.63
N GLY A 450 25.30 -17.70 8.34
CA GLY A 450 24.55 -17.91 7.11
C GLY A 450 23.09 -17.45 7.19
N ASN A 451 22.65 -17.00 8.36
CA ASN A 451 21.27 -16.59 8.63
C ASN A 451 21.18 -15.08 8.90
N LYS A 452 19.96 -14.55 8.91
CA LYS A 452 19.72 -13.14 9.20
C LYS A 452 19.88 -12.90 10.70
N SER A 453 20.84 -12.06 11.08
CA SER A 453 20.94 -11.57 12.47
C SER A 453 19.78 -10.60 12.75
N LEU A 454 19.09 -10.83 13.86
CA LEU A 454 17.99 -9.99 14.34
C LEU A 454 18.44 -9.02 15.44
N GLY A 455 19.39 -9.44 16.27
CA GLY A 455 19.93 -8.63 17.35
C GLY A 455 20.78 -9.44 18.33
N GLU A 456 21.40 -8.74 19.28
CA GLU A 456 22.15 -9.36 20.37
C GLU A 456 21.99 -8.60 21.68
N PHE A 457 22.11 -9.29 22.81
CA PHE A 457 22.05 -8.68 24.13
C PHE A 457 22.87 -9.48 25.15
N ASN A 458 23.32 -8.80 26.20
CA ASN A 458 24.14 -9.41 27.25
C ASN A 458 23.32 -9.65 28.51
N LEU A 459 23.35 -10.87 29.04
CA LEU A 459 22.93 -11.16 30.41
C LEU A 459 24.16 -11.02 31.32
N GLU A 460 24.23 -9.91 32.06
CA GLU A 460 25.36 -9.58 32.92
C GLU A 460 25.16 -10.01 34.38
N GLY A 461 26.27 -10.08 35.11
CA GLY A 461 26.27 -10.29 36.55
C GLY A 461 26.00 -11.74 36.95
N ILE A 462 26.47 -12.68 36.12
CA ILE A 462 26.53 -14.11 36.40
C ILE A 462 27.58 -14.34 37.49
N ALA A 463 27.22 -15.13 38.50
CA ALA A 463 28.13 -15.43 39.60
C ALA A 463 29.34 -16.27 39.10
N PRO A 464 30.56 -16.04 39.63
CA PRO A 464 31.73 -16.85 39.28
C PRO A 464 31.47 -18.35 39.55
N ALA A 465 31.51 -19.16 38.51
CA ALA A 465 31.31 -20.60 38.56
C ALA A 465 32.12 -21.28 37.43
N PRO A 466 32.48 -22.57 37.57
CA PRO A 466 33.04 -23.34 36.47
C PRO A 466 32.13 -23.32 35.24
N ARG A 467 32.71 -23.42 34.04
CA ARG A 467 31.95 -23.54 32.79
C ARG A 467 30.92 -24.66 32.88
N GLY A 468 29.74 -24.46 32.29
CA GLY A 468 28.67 -25.46 32.31
C GLY A 468 27.84 -25.52 33.60
N MET A 469 28.18 -24.77 34.66
CA MET A 469 27.38 -24.71 35.89
C MET A 469 26.22 -23.70 35.82
N PRO A 470 26.43 -22.42 35.44
CA PRO A 470 25.33 -21.44 35.39
C PRO A 470 24.18 -21.91 34.50
N GLN A 471 22.94 -21.72 34.93
CA GLN A 471 21.76 -22.19 34.22
C GLN A 471 21.04 -20.99 33.61
N ILE A 472 21.31 -20.73 32.33
CA ILE A 472 20.77 -19.57 31.60
C ILE A 472 19.57 -20.01 30.78
N GLU A 473 18.37 -19.72 31.25
CA GLU A 473 17.13 -19.96 30.51
C GLU A 473 16.93 -18.89 29.46
N VAL A 474 16.92 -19.27 28.19
CA VAL A 474 16.58 -18.39 27.09
C VAL A 474 15.18 -18.74 26.61
N THR A 475 14.32 -17.73 26.51
CA THR A 475 12.92 -17.86 26.14
C THR A 475 12.63 -17.01 24.91
N PHE A 476 12.03 -17.64 23.91
CA PHE A 476 11.53 -17.03 22.69
C PHE A 476 10.01 -17.01 22.80
N ASP A 477 9.40 -15.85 22.57
CA ASP A 477 7.97 -15.62 22.61
C ASP A 477 7.56 -14.85 21.36
N ILE A 478 6.70 -15.42 20.53
CA ILE A 478 6.21 -14.82 19.29
C ILE A 478 4.75 -14.47 19.49
N ASP A 479 4.40 -13.20 19.28
CA ASP A 479 3.03 -12.73 19.42
C ASP A 479 2.16 -13.05 18.19
N ALA A 480 0.88 -12.67 18.25
CA ALA A 480 -0.07 -12.91 17.16
C ALA A 480 0.17 -12.02 15.90
N ASN A 481 1.12 -11.09 15.94
CA ASN A 481 1.59 -10.32 14.79
C ASN A 481 2.85 -10.94 14.16
N GLY A 482 3.38 -12.01 14.76
CA GLY A 482 4.65 -12.62 14.36
C GLY A 482 5.89 -11.85 14.85
N ILE A 483 5.76 -11.00 15.88
CA ILE A 483 6.86 -10.21 16.44
C ILE A 483 7.54 -10.98 17.57
N LEU A 484 8.87 -11.02 17.56
CA LEU A 484 9.68 -11.80 18.50
C LEU A 484 10.09 -11.01 19.76
N HIS A 485 9.82 -11.61 20.91
CA HIS A 485 10.36 -11.23 22.21
C HIS A 485 11.33 -12.29 22.70
N VAL A 486 12.57 -11.89 23.04
CA VAL A 486 13.58 -12.80 23.58
C VAL A 486 13.97 -12.37 25.00
N SER A 487 13.92 -13.30 25.94
CA SER A 487 14.37 -13.05 27.31
C SER A 487 15.36 -14.11 27.75
N ALA A 488 16.26 -13.72 28.64
CA ALA A 488 17.25 -14.58 29.24
C ALA A 488 17.26 -14.41 30.75
N LYS A 489 17.27 -15.52 31.48
CA LYS A 489 17.24 -15.52 32.93
C LYS A 489 18.25 -16.50 33.49
N ASP A 490 19.12 -16.03 34.37
CA ASP A 490 19.95 -16.91 35.18
C ASP A 490 19.09 -17.49 36.31
N LYS A 491 18.86 -18.80 36.30
CA LYS A 491 18.05 -19.50 37.31
C LYS A 491 18.69 -19.46 38.70
N GLY A 492 20.01 -19.31 38.79
CA GLY A 492 20.72 -19.27 40.07
C GLY A 492 20.55 -17.95 40.81
N THR A 493 20.74 -16.83 40.10
CA THR A 493 20.64 -15.48 40.69
C THR A 493 19.25 -14.86 40.54
N GLY A 494 18.40 -15.39 39.66
CA GLY A 494 17.12 -14.81 39.30
C GLY A 494 17.23 -13.56 38.43
N LYS A 495 18.45 -13.09 38.11
CA LYS A 495 18.66 -11.96 37.21
C LYS A 495 18.14 -12.31 35.83
N GLU A 496 17.40 -11.37 35.26
CA GLU A 496 16.90 -11.46 33.90
C GLU A 496 17.37 -10.25 33.11
N ASN A 497 17.62 -10.48 31.82
CA ASN A 497 17.66 -9.44 30.84
C ASN A 497 16.76 -9.86 29.68
N LYS A 498 16.04 -8.91 29.10
CA LYS A 498 15.17 -9.18 27.97
C LYS A 498 15.41 -8.16 26.89
N ILE A 499 15.37 -8.63 25.67
CA ILE A 499 15.27 -7.80 24.49
C ILE A 499 13.90 -8.07 23.89
N THR A 500 13.05 -7.05 23.84
CA THR A 500 12.13 -7.03 22.71
C THR A 500 13.03 -6.79 21.53
N ILE A 501 13.07 -7.70 20.54
CA ILE A 501 13.79 -7.46 19.31
C ILE A 501 13.03 -6.34 18.58
N LYS A 502 13.21 -5.10 19.07
CA LYS A 502 13.11 -3.90 18.28
C LYS A 502 14.37 -4.00 17.46
N ALA A 503 14.22 -4.45 16.22
CA ALA A 503 15.35 -4.87 15.42
C ALA A 503 16.49 -3.84 15.53
N ASN A 504 17.75 -4.29 15.55
CA ASN A 504 18.90 -3.38 15.45
C ASN A 504 18.82 -2.51 14.15
N SER A 505 17.87 -2.84 13.28
CA SER A 505 17.35 -2.17 12.09
C SER A 505 15.93 -1.70 12.37
N GLY A 506 15.58 -0.47 12.04
CA GLY A 506 14.28 0.12 12.36
C GLY A 506 14.40 1.42 13.14
N LEU A 507 13.24 2.01 13.45
CA LEU A 507 13.14 3.32 14.08
C LEU A 507 13.11 3.18 15.61
N SER A 508 13.87 4.03 16.31
CA SER A 508 13.73 4.19 17.76
C SER A 508 12.37 4.80 18.13
N GLU A 509 11.94 4.65 19.39
CA GLU A 509 10.69 5.24 19.86
C GLU A 509 10.72 6.77 19.74
N GLU A 510 11.88 7.39 20.01
CA GLU A 510 12.10 8.82 19.83
C GLU A 510 12.00 9.24 18.36
N GLU A 511 12.55 8.44 17.43
CA GLU A 511 12.41 8.68 16.00
C GLU A 511 10.97 8.53 15.53
N ILE A 512 10.26 7.49 15.98
CA ILE A 512 8.85 7.29 15.66
C ILE A 512 8.03 8.47 16.15
N GLN A 513 8.20 8.92 17.40
CA GLN A 513 7.47 10.06 17.94
C GLN A 513 7.78 11.36 17.18
N ARG A 514 9.05 11.58 16.81
CA ARG A 514 9.44 12.70 15.96
C ARG A 514 8.75 12.61 14.60
N MET A 515 8.73 11.44 13.97
CA MET A 515 8.11 11.22 12.66
C MET A 515 6.59 11.33 12.70
N VAL A 516 5.93 10.88 13.78
CA VAL A 516 4.51 11.10 14.03
C VAL A 516 4.22 12.60 14.11
N LYS A 517 5.03 13.34 14.89
CA LYS A 517 4.87 14.80 15.01
C LYS A 517 5.13 15.53 13.70
N ASP A 518 6.17 15.14 12.96
CA ASP A 518 6.47 15.69 11.64
C ASP A 518 5.31 15.39 10.66
N ALA A 519 4.74 14.18 10.72
CA ALA A 519 3.57 13.79 9.94
C ALA A 519 2.32 14.63 10.29
N GLU A 520 2.07 14.89 11.58
CA GLU A 520 0.98 15.76 12.03
C GLU A 520 1.16 17.21 11.56
N LEU A 521 2.39 17.73 11.55
CA LEU A 521 2.70 19.06 11.03
C LEU A 521 2.46 19.14 9.52
N HIS A 522 2.86 18.11 8.77
CA HIS A 522 2.62 18.05 7.33
C HIS A 522 1.13 17.87 6.99
N ALA A 523 0.36 17.16 7.80
CA ALA A 523 -1.10 17.08 7.62
C ALA A 523 -1.79 18.46 7.71
N GLU A 524 -1.30 19.35 8.59
CA GLU A 524 -1.77 20.74 8.65
C GLU A 524 -1.30 21.58 7.46
N GLU A 525 -0.10 21.33 6.92
CA GLU A 525 0.37 21.96 5.68
C GLU A 525 -0.47 21.52 4.47
N ASP A 526 -0.74 20.21 4.34
CA ASP A 526 -1.60 19.63 3.29
C ASP A 526 -3.02 20.20 3.38
N LYS A 527 -3.57 20.33 4.59
CA LYS A 527 -4.87 20.96 4.83
C LYS A 527 -4.88 22.41 4.34
N ARG A 528 -3.85 23.21 4.63
CA ARG A 528 -3.73 24.58 4.13
C ARG A 528 -3.62 24.64 2.61
N ALA A 529 -2.85 23.71 2.01
CA ALA A 529 -2.73 23.61 0.57
C ALA A 529 -4.07 23.27 -0.09
N HIS A 530 -4.84 22.34 0.50
CA HIS A 530 -6.19 22.00 0.05
C HIS A 530 -7.15 23.19 0.20
N GLU A 531 -7.16 23.87 1.34
CA GLU A 531 -8.00 25.05 1.56
C GLU A 531 -7.67 26.19 0.57
N LEU A 532 -6.39 26.36 0.21
CA LEU A 532 -5.97 27.30 -0.83
C LEU A 532 -6.46 26.88 -2.22
N ALA A 533 -6.39 25.58 -2.55
CA ALA A 533 -6.88 25.06 -3.81
C ALA A 533 -8.41 25.23 -3.93
N ASP A 534 -9.16 24.97 -2.85
CA ASP A 534 -10.61 25.19 -2.81
C ASP A 534 -10.96 26.67 -2.96
N ALA A 535 -10.25 27.55 -2.26
CA ALA A 535 -10.43 29.00 -2.40
C ALA A 535 -10.18 29.45 -3.85
N ARG A 536 -9.14 28.93 -4.52
CA ARG A 536 -8.88 29.20 -5.95
C ARG A 536 -10.01 28.71 -6.85
N ASN A 537 -10.46 27.48 -6.66
CA ASN A 537 -11.54 26.88 -7.46
C ASN A 537 -12.86 27.65 -7.31
N GLN A 538 -13.22 28.03 -6.07
CA GLN A 538 -14.40 28.84 -5.79
C GLN A 538 -14.28 30.23 -6.42
N ALA A 539 -13.10 30.86 -6.31
CA ALA A 539 -12.83 32.15 -6.90
C ALA A 539 -12.90 32.10 -8.44
N ASP A 540 -12.31 31.09 -9.09
CA ASP A 540 -12.41 30.89 -10.54
C ASP A 540 -13.86 30.68 -11.00
N ALA A 541 -14.64 29.90 -10.26
CA ALA A 541 -16.07 29.72 -10.52
C ALA A 541 -16.87 31.03 -10.36
N LEU A 542 -16.53 31.84 -9.35
CA LEU A 542 -17.14 33.15 -9.11
C LEU A 542 -16.78 34.14 -10.23
N VAL A 543 -15.52 34.19 -10.67
CA VAL A 543 -15.09 34.99 -11.83
C VAL A 543 -15.86 34.59 -13.07
N HIS A 544 -15.94 33.29 -13.36
CA HIS A 544 -16.62 32.78 -14.54
C HIS A 544 -18.12 33.11 -14.54
N SER A 545 -18.82 32.81 -13.45
CA SER A 545 -20.25 33.10 -13.31
C SER A 545 -20.55 34.60 -13.39
N THR A 546 -19.73 35.43 -12.75
CA THR A 546 -19.92 36.89 -12.78
C THR A 546 -19.64 37.46 -14.18
N ARG A 547 -18.61 36.99 -14.89
CA ARG A 547 -18.36 37.39 -16.29
C ARG A 547 -19.51 37.02 -17.22
N LYS A 548 -20.06 35.82 -17.04
CA LYS A 548 -21.22 35.36 -17.82
C LYS A 548 -22.43 36.27 -17.57
N ALA A 549 -22.75 36.52 -16.29
CA ALA A 549 -23.83 37.42 -15.91
C ALA A 549 -23.61 38.85 -16.45
N LEU A 550 -22.38 39.36 -16.44
CA LEU A 550 -22.04 40.67 -16.99
C LEU A 550 -22.22 40.73 -18.51
N THR A 551 -21.98 39.61 -19.20
CA THR A 551 -22.18 39.50 -20.66
C THR A 551 -23.67 39.45 -21.01
N GLU A 552 -24.47 38.73 -20.22
CA GLU A 552 -25.89 38.50 -20.48
C GLU A 552 -26.78 39.67 -20.01
N HIS A 553 -26.38 40.36 -18.93
CA HIS A 553 -27.21 41.36 -18.25
C HIS A 553 -26.50 42.71 -18.02
N GLY A 554 -25.25 42.87 -18.46
CA GLY A 554 -24.46 44.08 -18.21
C GLY A 554 -25.03 45.37 -18.80
N ASP A 555 -25.91 45.29 -19.79
CA ASP A 555 -26.60 46.46 -20.36
C ASP A 555 -27.72 46.99 -19.46
N LYS A 556 -28.06 46.27 -18.39
CA LYS A 556 -29.12 46.60 -17.42
C LYS A 556 -28.60 47.22 -16.13
N VAL A 557 -27.28 47.35 -16.03
CA VAL A 557 -26.57 47.90 -14.88
C VAL A 557 -25.92 49.20 -15.33
N ASP A 558 -25.76 50.17 -14.42
CA ASP A 558 -25.15 51.44 -14.81
C ASP A 558 -23.66 51.28 -15.18
N GLY A 559 -23.13 52.21 -15.98
CA GLY A 559 -21.75 52.11 -16.46
C GLY A 559 -20.70 52.10 -15.35
N SER A 560 -20.96 52.81 -14.25
CA SER A 560 -20.06 52.85 -13.09
C SER A 560 -20.03 51.54 -12.30
N GLU A 561 -21.16 50.84 -12.20
CA GLU A 561 -21.29 49.54 -11.57
C GLU A 561 -20.66 48.45 -12.43
N LYS A 562 -20.81 48.55 -13.76
CA LYS A 562 -20.13 47.64 -14.70
C LYS A 562 -18.61 47.75 -14.59
N GLU A 563 -18.06 48.97 -14.57
CA GLU A 563 -16.63 49.20 -14.37
C GLU A 563 -16.15 48.69 -13.01
N ALA A 564 -16.93 48.87 -11.94
CA ALA A 564 -16.59 48.35 -10.61
C ALA A 564 -16.54 46.82 -10.56
N ILE A 565 -17.46 46.13 -11.24
CA ILE A 565 -17.45 44.66 -11.32
C ILE A 565 -16.28 44.15 -12.16
N GLU A 566 -15.98 44.78 -13.30
CA GLU A 566 -14.83 44.42 -14.13
C GLU A 566 -13.50 44.61 -13.39
N ALA A 567 -13.37 45.69 -12.61
CA ALA A 567 -12.22 45.91 -11.75
C ALA A 567 -12.10 44.83 -10.67
N ALA A 568 -13.21 44.49 -9.98
CA ALA A 568 -13.22 43.45 -8.95
C ALA A 568 -12.89 42.05 -9.51
N ILE A 569 -13.34 41.73 -10.73
CA ILE A 569 -12.96 40.50 -11.44
C ILE A 569 -11.45 40.45 -11.64
N LYS A 570 -10.87 41.53 -12.16
CA LYS A 570 -9.42 41.58 -12.43
C LYS A 570 -8.59 41.48 -11.16
N GLU A 571 -9.00 42.15 -10.09
CA GLU A 571 -8.34 42.07 -8.78
C GLU A 571 -8.40 40.66 -8.19
N LEU A 572 -9.52 39.95 -8.37
CA LEU A 572 -9.63 38.56 -7.95
C LEU A 572 -8.74 37.63 -8.79
N GLU A 573 -8.68 37.81 -10.12
CA GLU A 573 -7.76 37.04 -10.98
C GLU A 573 -6.29 37.25 -10.61
N ASP A 574 -5.90 38.48 -10.27
CA ASP A 574 -4.53 38.78 -9.82
C ASP A 574 -4.26 38.15 -8.43
N ALA A 575 -5.25 38.13 -7.54
CA ALA A 575 -5.14 37.44 -6.24
C ALA A 575 -5.01 35.91 -6.40
N ILE A 576 -5.78 35.28 -7.31
CA ILE A 576 -5.67 33.85 -7.63
C ILE A 576 -4.25 33.49 -8.07
N ARG A 577 -3.63 34.33 -8.92
CA ARG A 577 -2.25 34.19 -9.39
C ARG A 577 -1.21 34.36 -8.29
N SER A 578 -1.46 35.23 -7.32
CA SER A 578 -0.55 35.47 -6.19
C SER A 578 -0.46 34.26 -5.25
N GLY A 579 -1.52 33.45 -5.14
CA GLY A 579 -1.54 32.23 -4.32
C GLY A 579 -1.68 32.46 -2.82
N GLU A 580 -2.10 33.65 -2.38
CA GLU A 580 -2.38 33.94 -0.97
C GLU A 580 -3.88 33.74 -0.67
N LYS A 581 -4.22 32.75 0.17
CA LYS A 581 -5.61 32.42 0.50
C LYS A 581 -6.39 33.61 1.04
N ASP A 582 -5.82 34.35 2.00
CA ASP A 582 -6.50 35.51 2.61
C ASP A 582 -6.80 36.61 1.59
N ALA A 583 -5.92 36.80 0.60
CA ALA A 583 -6.15 37.75 -0.50
C ALA A 583 -7.25 37.26 -1.44
N ILE A 584 -7.27 35.96 -1.76
CA ILE A 584 -8.32 35.33 -2.58
C ILE A 584 -9.68 35.45 -1.89
N ASP A 585 -9.76 35.16 -0.60
CA ASP A 585 -11.00 35.23 0.19
C ASP A 585 -11.52 36.68 0.25
N ALA A 586 -10.64 37.64 0.54
CA ALA A 586 -11.00 39.06 0.61
C ALA A 586 -11.47 39.60 -0.76
N LYS A 587 -10.80 39.23 -1.85
CA LYS A 587 -11.19 39.66 -3.21
C LYS A 587 -12.43 38.93 -3.72
N SER A 588 -12.65 37.69 -3.31
CA SER A 588 -13.89 36.95 -3.59
C SER A 588 -15.09 37.62 -2.93
N ALA A 589 -14.96 38.02 -1.67
CA ALA A 589 -15.99 38.78 -0.96
C ALA A 589 -16.26 40.16 -1.61
N ALA A 590 -15.21 40.84 -2.07
CA ALA A 590 -15.33 42.12 -2.77
C ALA A 590 -16.07 41.96 -4.12
N LEU A 591 -15.73 40.92 -4.89
CA LEU A 591 -16.43 40.61 -6.14
C LEU A 591 -17.90 40.23 -5.89
N ALA A 592 -18.18 39.39 -4.89
CA ALA A 592 -19.56 39.02 -4.54
C ALA A 592 -20.40 40.26 -4.16
N THR A 593 -19.81 41.21 -3.43
CA THR A 593 -20.46 42.47 -3.07
C THR A 593 -20.72 43.35 -4.29
N ALA A 594 -19.73 43.50 -5.17
CA ALA A 594 -19.87 44.27 -6.41
C ALA A 594 -20.92 43.65 -7.35
N ALA A 595 -20.98 42.32 -7.43
CA ALA A 595 -21.92 41.57 -8.25
C ALA A 595 -23.35 41.53 -7.69
N GLN A 596 -23.59 42.00 -6.47
CA GLN A 596 -24.90 41.95 -5.82
C GLN A 596 -25.98 42.71 -6.61
N LYS A 597 -25.64 43.89 -7.15
CA LYS A 597 -26.55 44.70 -7.99
C LYS A 597 -26.84 44.08 -9.35
N LEU A 598 -25.86 43.38 -9.92
CA LEU A 598 -26.05 42.58 -11.13
C LEU A 598 -27.04 41.42 -10.86
N GLY A 599 -26.94 40.78 -9.70
CA GLY A 599 -27.90 39.77 -9.23
C GLY A 599 -29.31 40.31 -9.00
N GLU A 600 -29.46 41.51 -8.43
CA GLU A 600 -30.76 42.19 -8.27
C GLU A 600 -31.42 42.49 -9.63
N ALA A 601 -30.64 42.94 -10.62
CA ALA A 601 -31.12 43.18 -11.98
C ALA A 601 -31.57 41.87 -12.69
N MET A 602 -30.86 40.75 -12.45
CA MET A 602 -31.25 39.43 -12.94
C MET A 602 -32.55 38.93 -12.30
N TYR A 603 -32.71 39.07 -10.99
CA TYR A 603 -33.91 38.65 -10.25
C TYR A 603 -35.15 39.44 -10.67
N ALA A 604 -35.01 40.77 -10.85
CA ALA A 604 -36.09 41.62 -11.33
C ALA A 604 -36.60 41.21 -12.73
N GLN A 605 -35.71 40.73 -13.60
CA GLN A 605 -36.08 40.20 -14.91
C GLN A 605 -36.77 38.84 -14.82
N GLN A 606 -36.24 37.91 -14.01
CA GLN A 606 -36.81 36.57 -13.88
C GLN A 606 -38.23 36.62 -13.29
N GLN A 607 -38.50 37.60 -12.41
CA GLN A 607 -39.82 37.87 -11.85
C GLN A 607 -40.76 38.56 -12.86
N ALA A 608 -40.23 39.37 -13.78
CA ALA A 608 -40.98 39.94 -14.90
C ALA A 608 -41.30 38.90 -15.99
N GLU A 609 -40.41 37.95 -16.25
CA GLU A 609 -40.61 36.83 -17.19
C GLU A 609 -41.55 35.76 -16.63
N ALA A 610 -41.47 35.45 -15.32
CA ALA A 610 -42.44 34.58 -14.64
C ALA A 610 -43.85 35.22 -14.55
N GLY A 611 -43.92 36.55 -14.40
CA GLY A 611 -45.17 37.31 -14.49
C GLY A 611 -45.79 37.35 -15.89
N ALA A 612 -44.96 37.29 -16.93
CA ALA A 612 -45.40 37.23 -18.33
C ALA A 612 -45.88 35.82 -18.74
N ALA A 613 -45.34 34.76 -18.14
CA ALA A 613 -45.80 33.37 -18.38
C ALA A 613 -47.17 33.06 -17.74
N GLY A 614 -47.55 33.78 -16.67
CA GLY A 614 -48.87 33.65 -16.02
C GLY A 614 -50.03 34.38 -16.72
N ALA A 615 -49.76 35.21 -17.73
CA ALA A 615 -50.77 36.05 -18.40
C ALA A 615 -51.19 35.57 -19.80
N ALA A 616 -50.63 34.45 -20.30
CA ALA A 616 -50.88 33.95 -21.67
C ALA A 616 -51.89 32.79 -21.75
N GLY A 617 -52.73 32.57 -20.72
CA GLY A 617 -53.64 31.41 -20.67
C GLY A 617 -55.06 31.72 -20.19
N ALA A 618 -55.80 32.60 -20.87
CA ALA A 618 -57.24 32.75 -20.65
C ALA A 618 -58.02 33.17 -21.91
N ALA A 619 -58.45 32.18 -22.71
CA ALA A 619 -59.74 32.21 -23.43
C ALA A 619 -60.17 30.78 -23.83
N PRO A 620 -61.48 30.47 -23.85
CA PRO A 620 -61.99 29.12 -23.57
C PRO A 620 -62.55 28.38 -24.80
N GLY A 621 -62.47 27.05 -24.80
CA GLY A 621 -63.35 26.22 -25.65
C GLY A 621 -62.91 24.78 -25.89
N GLY A 622 -63.50 23.83 -25.15
CA GLY A 622 -64.04 22.60 -25.75
C GLY A 622 -63.27 21.26 -25.62
N LYS A 623 -63.52 20.56 -24.50
CA LYS A 623 -63.90 19.13 -24.33
C LYS A 623 -63.04 17.93 -24.86
N LYS A 624 -62.87 16.99 -23.92
CA LYS A 624 -62.75 15.50 -23.98
C LYS A 624 -61.40 14.94 -24.44
N ASP A 625 -60.82 13.88 -23.89
CA ASP A 625 -61.09 12.84 -22.87
C ASP A 625 -59.66 12.33 -22.50
N ASP A 626 -59.23 12.19 -21.24
CA ASP A 626 -59.38 11.06 -20.31
C ASP A 626 -58.08 10.22 -20.15
N ASP A 627 -57.70 10.08 -18.88
CA ASP A 627 -56.86 9.10 -18.16
C ASP A 627 -55.36 8.79 -18.43
N GLY A 628 -54.63 8.70 -17.30
CA GLY A 628 -53.38 7.93 -17.09
C GLY A 628 -52.20 8.72 -16.50
N ASP A 629 -52.25 9.17 -15.24
CA ASP A 629 -51.74 8.48 -14.04
C ASP A 629 -50.19 8.44 -13.90
N VAL A 630 -49.63 9.39 -13.13
CA VAL A 630 -48.43 9.18 -12.30
C VAL A 630 -48.60 9.96 -11.00
N VAL A 631 -48.56 9.21 -9.90
CA VAL A 631 -48.73 9.66 -8.51
C VAL A 631 -47.41 10.26 -8.00
N ASP A 632 -47.44 11.54 -7.60
CA ASP A 632 -46.38 12.18 -6.81
C ASP A 632 -46.48 11.73 -5.35
N ALA A 633 -45.39 11.17 -4.81
CA ALA A 633 -45.24 10.89 -3.40
C ALA A 633 -44.81 12.17 -2.65
N GLU A 634 -45.63 12.61 -1.71
CA GLU A 634 -45.36 13.72 -0.80
C GLU A 634 -44.15 13.41 0.11
N PHE A 635 -43.13 14.27 0.08
CA PHE A 635 -42.05 14.29 1.07
C PHE A 635 -42.39 15.32 2.16
N THR A 636 -42.51 14.87 3.41
CA THR A 636 -42.80 15.72 4.57
C THR A 636 -41.49 16.04 5.32
N GLU A 637 -41.15 17.33 5.42
CA GLU A 637 -40.07 17.82 6.28
C GLU A 637 -40.40 17.61 7.76
N VAL A 638 -39.52 16.89 8.47
CA VAL A 638 -39.55 16.78 9.93
C VAL A 638 -38.89 18.02 10.52
N LYS A 639 -39.67 18.82 11.25
CA LYS A 639 -39.17 19.93 12.06
C LYS A 639 -38.56 19.41 13.36
N ASP A 640 -37.30 19.71 13.58
CA ASP A 640 -36.61 19.52 14.86
C ASP A 640 -37.32 20.30 15.98
N LYS A 641 -37.53 19.61 17.11
CA LYS A 641 -37.85 20.23 18.39
C LYS A 641 -36.71 19.95 19.36
N LYS A 642 -36.04 21.04 19.76
CA LYS A 642 -35.31 21.32 21.01
C LYS A 642 -34.60 20.18 21.73
#